data_AF-A0AAU9N374-F1
#
_entry.id   AF-A0AAU9N374-F1
#
_cell.length_a   1.000
_cell.length_b   1.000
_cell.length_c   1.000
_cell.angle_alpha   90.00
_cell.angle_beta   90.00
_cell.angle_gamma   90.00
#
_symmetry.space_group_name_H-M   'P 1'
#
loop_
_entity.id
_entity.type
_entity.pdbx_description
1 polymer ?
#
loop_
_entity_poly.entity_id
_entity_poly.type
_entity_poly.pdbx_seq_one_letter_code
_entity_poly.pdbx_strand_id
1 'polypeptide(L)'
;MAAPSSSATNIMLAIYEKKTVAVDLYRPLRNYIVFNYSEREAQNLEDDLETLKEMRNNIERFSAADSLSTRRDLLQNYIKALTTVESRFPISPDKDHVNSVTFTWYDAFKNRNKASQQNIHLEKAAILFNLGAVHSQIGLACDRSTVEGRRQASHSFIAAAGAFAYLRDNAATKASIGNSTTVDVSMECAGMLERLMLAQAQECVFENTIAKGSTPGVCAKISRQAGLYYEEAVAALNVTPLNQHFDKTWISHIQLKATLFYAEACYRYSLELHEKEEIGEEIARINSGITALSEAKKSYPRGTSQQILDSINKLETKLNINLDRAMKENDRVYLLRVPPVNSLPPLPAFSLVKSMNMNDVLDASKVKMFATLVPDNSAKALSRYTEMVDDVIRTQAEKLQQGSELARVHLKEMSLPDSILALEGHSVLPPALWEDVEAVQVSGGPTGLQEDGQFRNQIGTRWTRPQSNTLTKNLQDRLNGFAANLKQAADSDGKIDRSVRQHMALMAILDTRPIESALPSLGRPIMSLDANEDAVVGALKQSLRQLEALGAQRAGLEDMLKDMKTKDDILPKAQEQLLLHIQAQNNQFASTFNIEDYTASFEKCYKQIEGAIAKYREIKENINEGLKFYVTLQEAISNIKQQASDFAMTRSMQCREMVEDVQRQISGLSVQPPYYHQPPPQPGGGGGGGGGGGVGGGYLYPPQPTQQPGPSGPQYGPSASANEFVKSVFVFGDSLFDPGNNPFVKNCTAQANFPPYGSNFFGQPTGRFTNGRTVADFIAQFLGIELQKPFQEVYQEFTNGSRKDFPANGINFASGGSGVLPYTNKNVGVTPIQVQLQQLQTLIDENRLHKTLISNSLFFLESVSHFLDKIYEVGARRIAIFSVGPMGCIPAKVLLPDAHIDQCLDKINNVVKDYNKGLEDMVNDIPRKYRDAISVYGLVYNITQDIRANPGSYGFVNVYKACCGGGPLNGILQCGTDGYDKCSNPYDFFFWDYFHPSEHTYKLMSESLWNGGNNQIRPMNLKSLANIN
;
A
#
# COMPACT_ATOMS: atom_id res chain seq x y z
N MET A 1 30.76 -47.79 -19.30
CA MET A 1 31.89 -48.75 -19.35
C MET A 1 33.14 -48.02 -18.88
N ALA A 2 34.18 -48.72 -18.41
CA ALA A 2 35.50 -48.12 -18.15
C ALA A 2 36.25 -47.92 -19.50
N ALA A 3 37.35 -47.18 -19.62
CA ALA A 3 38.26 -46.54 -18.66
C ALA A 3 38.77 -45.18 -19.28
N PRO A 4 39.86 -44.48 -18.86
CA PRO A 4 40.90 -44.78 -17.86
C PRO A 4 41.08 -43.71 -16.75
N SER A 5 42.18 -43.83 -16.01
CA SER A 5 42.55 -43.12 -14.78
C SER A 5 42.50 -41.58 -14.80
N SER A 6 41.82 -41.00 -13.80
CA SER A 6 42.13 -39.67 -13.25
C SER A 6 42.05 -39.71 -11.71
N SER A 7 42.50 -38.65 -11.04
CA SER A 7 42.52 -38.58 -9.58
C SER A 7 41.12 -38.66 -8.98
N ALA A 8 40.91 -39.59 -8.03
CA ALA A 8 39.60 -39.84 -7.41
C ALA A 8 39.04 -38.61 -6.69
N THR A 9 38.15 -37.88 -7.36
CA THR A 9 37.35 -36.78 -6.81
C THR A 9 36.10 -37.35 -6.14
N ASN A 10 35.69 -36.78 -5.00
CA ASN A 10 34.49 -37.26 -4.29
C ASN A 10 33.24 -36.98 -5.12
N ILE A 11 32.26 -37.90 -5.13
CA ILE A 11 30.94 -37.64 -5.73
C ILE A 11 30.31 -36.38 -5.11
N MET A 12 29.67 -35.57 -5.94
CA MET A 12 28.81 -34.44 -5.56
C MET A 12 27.37 -34.74 -5.97
N LEU A 13 26.42 -34.09 -5.32
CA LEU A 13 24.99 -34.18 -5.60
C LEU A 13 24.58 -33.05 -6.55
N ALA A 14 23.71 -33.37 -7.51
CA ALA A 14 22.98 -32.41 -8.32
C ALA A 14 21.48 -32.60 -8.12
N ILE A 15 20.73 -31.53 -8.31
CA ILE A 15 19.27 -31.50 -8.23
C ILE A 15 18.71 -31.66 -9.65
N TYR A 16 17.68 -32.49 -9.79
CA TYR A 16 16.95 -32.66 -11.04
C TYR A 16 15.81 -31.65 -11.15
N GLU A 17 15.48 -31.23 -12.37
CA GLU A 17 14.37 -30.31 -12.63
C GLU A 17 13.01 -30.88 -12.19
N LYS A 18 12.17 -30.04 -11.58
CA LYS A 18 10.73 -30.28 -11.43
C LYS A 18 10.11 -30.40 -12.82
N LYS A 19 9.03 -31.17 -12.92
CA LYS A 19 8.25 -31.36 -14.15
C LYS A 19 6.93 -30.61 -14.05
N THR A 20 6.46 -30.09 -15.18
CA THR A 20 5.16 -29.41 -15.31
C THR A 20 4.23 -30.20 -16.25
N VAL A 21 2.96 -29.80 -16.32
CA VAL A 21 2.05 -30.14 -17.43
C VAL A 21 1.98 -29.01 -18.46
N ALA A 22 1.35 -29.28 -19.61
CA ALA A 22 1.05 -28.29 -20.63
C ALA A 22 0.05 -27.24 -20.13
N VAL A 23 0.33 -25.95 -20.37
CA VAL A 23 -0.53 -24.83 -19.96
C VAL A 23 -0.66 -23.80 -21.09
N ASP A 24 -1.88 -23.60 -21.58
CA ASP A 24 -2.21 -22.55 -22.54
C ASP A 24 -2.23 -21.18 -21.83
N LEU A 25 -1.13 -20.43 -21.94
CA LEU A 25 -1.05 -19.05 -21.48
C LEU A 25 -1.53 -18.05 -22.53
N TYR A 26 -1.48 -18.42 -23.82
CA TYR A 26 -1.78 -17.53 -24.92
C TYR A 26 -3.26 -17.13 -24.92
N ARG A 27 -4.19 -18.10 -24.93
CA ARG A 27 -5.63 -17.78 -25.05
C ARG A 27 -6.16 -16.99 -23.84
N PRO A 28 -5.86 -17.35 -22.58
CA PRO A 28 -6.37 -16.60 -21.42
C PRO A 28 -5.86 -15.16 -21.38
N LEU A 29 -4.58 -14.92 -21.67
CA LEU A 29 -3.99 -13.59 -21.64
C LEU A 29 -4.49 -12.74 -22.83
N ARG A 30 -4.59 -13.32 -24.03
CA ARG A 30 -5.19 -12.64 -25.19
C ARG A 30 -6.64 -12.23 -24.91
N ASN A 31 -7.47 -13.15 -24.42
CA ASN A 31 -8.87 -12.88 -24.08
C ASN A 31 -9.01 -11.76 -23.02
N TYR A 32 -8.09 -11.70 -22.05
CA TYR A 32 -8.07 -10.62 -21.06
C TYR A 32 -7.73 -9.25 -21.68
N ILE A 33 -6.82 -9.19 -22.67
CA ILE A 33 -6.53 -7.94 -23.40
C ILE A 33 -7.74 -7.51 -24.25
N VAL A 34 -8.36 -8.46 -24.97
CA VAL A 34 -9.55 -8.18 -25.79
C VAL A 34 -10.71 -7.63 -24.94
N PHE A 35 -10.93 -8.20 -23.75
CA PHE A 35 -12.03 -7.83 -22.87
C PHE A 35 -11.81 -6.49 -22.14
N ASN A 36 -10.60 -6.23 -21.64
CA ASN A 36 -10.31 -5.04 -20.82
C ASN A 36 -9.75 -3.85 -21.61
N TYR A 37 -9.23 -4.06 -22.83
CA TYR A 37 -8.63 -3.03 -23.67
C TYR A 37 -9.27 -2.99 -25.06
N SER A 38 -8.83 -3.84 -25.99
CA SER A 38 -9.47 -4.02 -27.31
C SER A 38 -8.84 -5.17 -28.10
N GLU A 39 -9.55 -5.65 -29.14
CA GLU A 39 -9.01 -6.58 -30.14
C GLU A 39 -7.77 -6.01 -30.87
N ARG A 40 -7.74 -4.68 -31.10
CA ARG A 40 -6.57 -4.00 -31.70
C ARG A 40 -5.34 -4.08 -30.80
N GLU A 41 -5.52 -3.91 -29.50
CA GLU A 41 -4.40 -3.98 -28.55
C GLU A 41 -3.92 -5.42 -28.32
N ALA A 42 -4.83 -6.40 -28.38
CA ALA A 42 -4.45 -7.81 -28.43
C ALA A 42 -3.59 -8.12 -29.67
N GLN A 43 -3.96 -7.56 -30.83
CA GLN A 43 -3.19 -7.72 -32.07
C GLN A 43 -1.82 -7.00 -32.05
N ASN A 44 -1.70 -5.88 -31.32
CA ASN A 44 -0.43 -5.18 -31.11
C ASN A 44 0.56 -5.98 -30.23
N LEU A 45 0.04 -6.87 -29.38
CA LEU A 45 0.80 -7.67 -28.40
C LEU A 45 0.91 -9.16 -28.77
N GLU A 46 0.53 -9.51 -30.00
CA GLU A 46 0.51 -10.88 -30.52
C GLU A 46 1.91 -11.53 -30.48
N ASP A 47 2.96 -10.78 -30.82
CA ASP A 47 4.36 -11.24 -30.77
C ASP A 47 4.83 -11.56 -29.33
N ASP A 48 4.41 -10.76 -28.34
CA ASP A 48 4.72 -11.00 -26.92
C ASP A 48 3.98 -12.24 -26.39
N LEU A 49 2.72 -12.43 -26.79
CA LEU A 49 1.90 -13.58 -26.43
C LEU A 49 2.45 -14.88 -27.02
N GLU A 50 2.87 -14.87 -28.28
CA GLU A 50 3.48 -16.04 -28.93
C GLU A 50 4.87 -16.33 -28.35
N THR A 51 5.70 -15.31 -28.11
CA THR A 51 7.01 -15.45 -27.45
C THR A 51 6.88 -16.10 -26.07
N LEU A 52 5.92 -15.65 -25.25
CA LEU A 52 5.65 -16.24 -23.93
C LEU A 52 5.22 -17.71 -24.01
N LYS A 53 4.39 -18.03 -25.00
CA LYS A 53 3.92 -19.38 -25.32
C LYS A 53 5.05 -20.29 -25.80
N GLU A 54 5.93 -19.82 -26.67
CA GLU A 54 7.12 -20.57 -27.11
C GLU A 54 8.08 -20.86 -25.95
N MET A 55 8.39 -19.86 -25.12
CA MET A 55 9.21 -20.07 -23.92
C MET A 55 8.60 -21.13 -22.99
N ARG A 56 7.28 -21.10 -22.77
CA ARG A 56 6.59 -22.10 -21.95
C ARG A 56 6.61 -23.50 -22.57
N ASN A 57 6.30 -23.62 -23.86
CA ASN A 57 6.39 -24.88 -24.61
C ASN A 57 7.79 -25.50 -24.52
N ASN A 58 8.84 -24.68 -24.58
CA ASN A 58 10.23 -25.14 -24.48
C ASN A 58 10.62 -25.54 -23.04
N ILE A 59 9.97 -24.97 -22.01
CA ILE A 59 10.15 -25.39 -20.62
C ILE A 59 9.50 -26.75 -20.35
N GLU A 60 8.33 -27.01 -20.93
CA GLU A 60 7.66 -28.32 -20.89
C GLU A 60 8.47 -29.42 -21.60
N ARG A 61 9.07 -29.08 -22.75
CA ARG A 61 9.83 -30.00 -23.59
C ARG A 61 11.28 -30.12 -23.13
N PHE A 62 11.54 -31.01 -22.17
CA PHE A 62 12.92 -31.40 -21.85
C PHE A 62 13.52 -32.24 -22.99
N SER A 63 14.34 -31.62 -23.84
CA SER A 63 15.13 -32.27 -24.87
C SER A 63 16.50 -32.68 -24.31
N ALA A 64 16.85 -33.96 -24.43
CA ALA A 64 18.15 -34.48 -24.03
C ALA A 64 19.31 -34.10 -24.98
N ALA A 65 19.02 -33.36 -26.07
CA ALA A 65 20.01 -32.79 -26.97
C ALA A 65 20.39 -31.33 -26.61
N ASP A 66 19.62 -30.69 -25.73
CA ASP A 66 19.82 -29.28 -25.38
C ASP A 66 20.96 -29.12 -24.37
N SER A 67 21.79 -28.09 -24.54
CA SER A 67 22.86 -27.83 -23.56
C SER A 67 22.29 -27.28 -22.25
N LEU A 68 22.89 -27.65 -21.12
CA LEU A 68 22.52 -27.11 -19.81
C LEU A 68 22.64 -25.58 -19.74
N SER A 69 23.55 -24.98 -20.50
CA SER A 69 23.63 -23.52 -20.66
C SER A 69 22.41 -22.94 -21.36
N THR A 70 21.96 -23.56 -22.47
CA THR A 70 20.73 -23.17 -23.18
C THR A 70 19.51 -23.29 -22.27
N ARG A 71 19.44 -24.38 -21.47
CA ARG A 71 18.37 -24.61 -20.49
C ARG A 71 18.34 -23.54 -19.39
N ARG A 72 19.52 -23.16 -18.85
CA ARG A 72 19.69 -22.05 -17.89
C ARG A 72 19.14 -20.75 -18.47
N ASP A 73 19.55 -20.40 -19.69
CA ASP A 73 19.22 -19.11 -20.31
C ASP A 73 17.72 -19.00 -20.64
N LEU A 74 17.09 -20.10 -21.07
CA LEU A 74 15.64 -20.21 -21.22
C LEU A 74 14.91 -19.94 -19.88
N LEU A 75 15.34 -20.57 -18.79
CA LEU A 75 14.74 -20.39 -17.47
C LEU A 75 14.91 -18.95 -16.94
N GLN A 76 16.09 -18.34 -17.14
CA GLN A 76 16.36 -16.94 -16.76
C GLN A 76 15.53 -15.93 -17.57
N ASN A 77 15.29 -16.18 -18.86
CA ASN A 77 14.47 -15.31 -19.69
C ASN A 77 12.97 -15.47 -19.36
N TYR A 78 12.50 -16.70 -19.17
CA TYR A 78 11.09 -16.95 -18.85
C TYR A 78 10.67 -16.37 -17.50
N ILE A 79 11.51 -16.45 -16.45
CA ILE A 79 11.15 -15.83 -15.16
C ILE A 79 11.09 -14.30 -15.22
N LYS A 80 11.87 -13.66 -16.10
CA LYS A 80 11.72 -12.22 -16.37
C LYS A 80 10.38 -11.93 -17.03
N ALA A 81 10.03 -12.68 -18.07
CA ALA A 81 8.72 -12.59 -18.72
C ALA A 81 7.56 -12.81 -17.71
N LEU A 82 7.63 -13.84 -16.85
CA LEU A 82 6.65 -14.06 -15.77
C LEU A 82 6.58 -12.90 -14.77
N THR A 83 7.69 -12.20 -14.52
CA THR A 83 7.71 -11.03 -13.63
C THR A 83 7.03 -9.82 -14.27
N THR A 84 7.20 -9.65 -15.58
CA THR A 84 6.44 -8.66 -16.35
C THR A 84 4.95 -9.00 -16.37
N VAL A 85 4.58 -10.27 -16.60
CA VAL A 85 3.19 -10.77 -16.56
C VAL A 85 2.55 -10.57 -15.18
N GLU A 86 3.24 -10.89 -14.07
CA GLU A 86 2.78 -10.69 -12.68
C GLU A 86 2.36 -9.23 -12.41
N SER A 87 2.96 -8.26 -13.10
CA SER A 87 2.63 -6.84 -12.95
C SER A 87 1.42 -6.37 -13.77
N ARG A 88 1.07 -7.08 -14.85
CA ARG A 88 0.06 -6.64 -15.85
C ARG A 88 -1.22 -7.48 -15.86
N PHE A 89 -1.13 -8.75 -15.50
CA PHE A 89 -2.23 -9.70 -15.56
C PHE A 89 -2.52 -10.25 -14.15
N PRO A 90 -3.66 -9.94 -13.54
CA PRO A 90 -4.06 -10.57 -12.29
C PRO A 90 -4.48 -12.02 -12.57
N ILE A 91 -3.65 -12.98 -12.18
CA ILE A 91 -3.93 -14.42 -12.30
C ILE A 91 -4.36 -14.95 -10.93
N SER A 92 -5.65 -15.28 -10.79
CA SER A 92 -6.28 -15.79 -9.56
C SER A 92 -7.58 -16.53 -9.89
N PRO A 93 -8.23 -17.23 -8.94
CA PRO A 93 -9.57 -17.80 -9.12
C PRO A 93 -10.74 -16.80 -9.32
N ASP A 94 -10.52 -15.49 -9.10
CA ASP A 94 -11.61 -14.50 -9.16
C ASP A 94 -12.17 -14.34 -10.58
N LYS A 95 -13.46 -14.01 -10.70
CA LYS A 95 -14.18 -13.99 -11.98
C LYS A 95 -13.64 -12.96 -12.97
N ASP A 96 -13.18 -11.81 -12.46
CA ASP A 96 -12.70 -10.67 -13.22
C ASP A 96 -11.17 -10.73 -13.46
N HIS A 97 -10.53 -11.78 -12.94
CA HIS A 97 -9.11 -12.10 -13.11
C HIS A 97 -8.92 -13.25 -14.12
N VAL A 98 -7.67 -13.56 -14.50
CA VAL A 98 -7.33 -14.61 -15.49
C VAL A 98 -7.44 -16.01 -14.86
N ASN A 99 -8.68 -16.41 -14.53
CA ASN A 99 -9.03 -17.62 -13.78
C ASN A 99 -8.99 -18.95 -14.56
N SER A 100 -8.81 -18.92 -15.87
CA SER A 100 -8.69 -20.13 -16.70
C SER A 100 -7.29 -20.74 -16.71
N VAL A 101 -6.27 -20.01 -16.24
CA VAL A 101 -4.89 -20.52 -16.11
C VAL A 101 -4.73 -21.29 -14.81
N THR A 102 -4.25 -22.54 -14.89
CA THR A 102 -3.89 -23.36 -13.72
C THR A 102 -2.51 -23.97 -13.91
N PHE A 103 -1.54 -23.50 -13.16
CA PHE A 103 -0.18 -24.04 -13.17
C PHE A 103 -0.13 -25.32 -12.32
N THR A 104 0.53 -26.37 -12.82
CA THR A 104 0.66 -27.65 -12.10
C THR A 104 2.06 -28.21 -12.23
N TRP A 105 2.72 -28.40 -11.08
CA TRP A 105 4.10 -28.87 -10.98
C TRP A 105 4.22 -30.10 -10.08
N TYR A 106 5.02 -31.06 -10.53
CA TYR A 106 5.40 -32.25 -9.77
C TYR A 106 6.57 -31.94 -8.83
N ASP A 107 6.63 -32.70 -7.75
CA ASP A 107 7.72 -32.66 -6.77
C ASP A 107 8.97 -33.38 -7.30
N ALA A 108 10.14 -32.72 -7.26
CA ALA A 108 11.39 -33.22 -7.82
C ALA A 108 11.90 -34.49 -7.12
N PHE A 109 11.72 -34.59 -5.80
CA PHE A 109 12.22 -35.72 -5.00
C PHE A 109 11.12 -36.80 -4.80
N LYS A 110 9.85 -36.42 -4.88
CA LYS A 110 8.68 -37.30 -4.75
C LYS A 110 7.71 -37.15 -5.92
N ASN A 111 8.17 -37.42 -7.14
CA ASN A 111 7.45 -37.34 -8.44
C ASN A 111 5.97 -37.81 -8.52
N ARG A 112 5.42 -38.49 -7.51
CA ARG A 112 3.96 -38.79 -7.39
C ARG A 112 3.15 -37.62 -6.82
N ASN A 113 3.80 -36.75 -6.03
CA ASN A 113 3.22 -35.56 -5.44
C ASN A 113 3.23 -34.43 -6.47
N LYS A 114 2.19 -33.58 -6.44
CA LYS A 114 2.10 -32.38 -7.28
C LYS A 114 1.35 -31.26 -6.56
N ALA A 115 1.68 -30.03 -6.91
CA ALA A 115 0.95 -28.83 -6.55
C ALA A 115 0.21 -28.30 -7.80
N SER A 116 -1.02 -27.82 -7.61
CA SER A 116 -1.83 -27.18 -8.64
C SER A 116 -2.42 -25.89 -8.08
N GLN A 117 -2.18 -24.76 -8.74
CA GLN A 117 -2.64 -23.43 -8.30
C GLN A 117 -3.00 -22.52 -9.49
N GLN A 118 -3.97 -21.64 -9.28
CA GLN A 118 -4.37 -20.59 -10.22
C GLN A 118 -3.66 -19.27 -9.91
N ASN A 119 -2.36 -19.29 -9.60
CA ASN A 119 -1.56 -18.07 -9.41
C ASN A 119 -0.17 -18.24 -10.05
N ILE A 120 0.45 -17.11 -10.42
CA ILE A 120 1.77 -17.09 -11.07
C ILE A 120 2.94 -17.40 -10.13
N HIS A 121 2.72 -17.36 -8.80
CA HIS A 121 3.79 -17.55 -7.82
C HIS A 121 4.28 -19.01 -7.77
N LEU A 122 3.39 -20.00 -7.92
CA LEU A 122 3.79 -21.41 -8.03
C LEU A 122 4.68 -21.66 -9.26
N GLU A 123 4.34 -21.07 -10.40
CA GLU A 123 5.16 -21.13 -11.62
C GLU A 123 6.53 -20.52 -11.37
N LYS A 124 6.60 -19.27 -10.88
CA LYS A 124 7.88 -18.60 -10.59
C LYS A 124 8.74 -19.36 -9.58
N ALA A 125 8.15 -19.95 -8.54
CA ALA A 125 8.88 -20.76 -7.56
C ALA A 125 9.47 -22.04 -8.18
N ALA A 126 8.72 -22.74 -9.04
CA ALA A 126 9.20 -23.93 -9.72
C ALA A 126 10.29 -23.61 -10.77
N ILE A 127 10.19 -22.48 -11.48
CA ILE A 127 11.21 -22.03 -12.43
C ILE A 127 12.52 -21.64 -11.71
N LEU A 128 12.45 -21.00 -10.53
CA LEU A 128 13.64 -20.75 -9.70
C LEU A 128 14.30 -22.04 -9.20
N PHE A 129 13.50 -23.03 -8.77
CA PHE A 129 14.00 -24.34 -8.40
C PHE A 129 14.72 -25.01 -9.58
N ASN A 130 14.13 -24.98 -10.77
CA ASN A 130 14.75 -25.55 -11.98
C ASN A 130 16.02 -24.80 -12.38
N LEU A 131 16.09 -23.48 -12.20
CA LEU A 131 17.31 -22.71 -12.44
C LEU A 131 18.45 -23.13 -11.49
N GLY A 132 18.15 -23.30 -10.20
CA GLY A 132 19.11 -23.85 -9.23
C GLY A 132 19.52 -25.29 -9.56
N ALA A 133 18.56 -26.11 -10.00
CA ALA A 133 18.80 -27.49 -10.44
C ALA A 133 19.76 -27.57 -11.64
N VAL A 134 19.49 -26.81 -12.70
CA VAL A 134 20.36 -26.75 -13.89
C VAL A 134 21.76 -26.25 -13.53
N HIS A 135 21.88 -25.20 -12.70
CA HIS A 135 23.19 -24.75 -12.21
C HIS A 135 23.95 -25.83 -11.42
N SER A 136 23.27 -26.63 -10.60
CA SER A 136 23.89 -27.76 -9.90
C SER A 136 24.35 -28.88 -10.84
N GLN A 137 23.61 -29.14 -11.92
CA GLN A 137 23.97 -30.11 -12.96
C GLN A 137 25.17 -29.65 -13.79
N ILE A 138 25.26 -28.35 -14.12
CA ILE A 138 26.45 -27.76 -14.75
C ILE A 138 27.66 -27.95 -13.83
N GLY A 139 27.52 -27.67 -12.52
CA GLY A 139 28.60 -27.84 -11.55
C GLY A 139 29.10 -29.29 -11.42
N LEU A 140 28.20 -30.26 -11.55
CA LEU A 140 28.54 -31.69 -11.55
C LEU A 140 29.19 -32.16 -12.87
N ALA A 141 28.88 -31.51 -13.99
CA ALA A 141 29.40 -31.87 -15.32
C ALA A 141 30.82 -31.36 -15.61
N CYS A 142 31.34 -30.41 -14.82
CA CYS A 142 32.69 -29.88 -14.96
C CYS A 142 33.78 -30.90 -14.60
N ASP A 143 34.85 -31.00 -15.41
CA ASP A 143 36.01 -31.85 -15.11
C ASP A 143 36.87 -31.24 -13.98
N ARG A 144 36.62 -31.71 -12.75
CA ARG A 144 37.33 -31.29 -11.55
C ARG A 144 38.75 -31.85 -11.41
N SER A 145 39.27 -32.64 -12.35
CA SER A 145 40.72 -32.93 -12.39
C SER A 145 41.50 -31.66 -12.73
N THR A 146 40.97 -30.81 -13.62
CA THR A 146 41.60 -29.55 -14.03
C THR A 146 41.44 -28.44 -12.99
N VAL A 147 42.32 -27.42 -13.04
CA VAL A 147 42.17 -26.21 -12.20
C VAL A 147 40.95 -25.39 -12.62
N GLU A 148 40.72 -25.27 -13.92
CA GLU A 148 39.65 -24.44 -14.48
C GLU A 148 38.27 -25.09 -14.31
N GLY A 149 38.14 -26.41 -14.52
CA GLY A 149 36.90 -27.13 -14.24
C GLY A 149 36.50 -27.08 -12.76
N ARG A 150 37.45 -27.03 -11.81
CA ARG A 150 37.14 -26.76 -10.39
C ARG A 150 36.64 -25.35 -10.14
N ARG A 151 37.19 -24.33 -10.83
CA ARG A 151 36.65 -22.96 -10.78
C ARG A 151 35.23 -22.91 -11.33
N GLN A 152 34.99 -23.51 -12.50
CA GLN A 152 33.68 -23.53 -13.15
C GLN A 152 32.64 -24.32 -12.34
N ALA A 153 33.02 -25.44 -11.74
CA ALA A 153 32.18 -26.18 -10.80
C ALA A 153 31.80 -25.29 -9.59
N SER A 154 32.79 -24.66 -8.95
CA SER A 154 32.58 -23.75 -7.82
C SER A 154 31.65 -22.59 -8.16
N HIS A 155 31.84 -21.93 -9.30
CA HIS A 155 31.00 -20.83 -9.77
C HIS A 155 29.56 -21.31 -10.06
N SER A 156 29.40 -22.50 -10.62
CA SER A 156 28.08 -23.09 -10.93
C SER A 156 27.32 -23.47 -9.66
N PHE A 157 27.99 -24.02 -8.65
CA PHE A 157 27.37 -24.25 -7.34
C PHE A 157 27.07 -22.95 -6.57
N ILE A 158 27.90 -21.91 -6.69
CA ILE A 158 27.60 -20.55 -6.18
C ILE A 158 26.34 -19.96 -6.83
N ALA A 159 26.15 -20.17 -8.13
CA ALA A 159 24.95 -19.76 -8.84
C ALA A 159 23.72 -20.59 -8.43
N ALA A 160 23.87 -21.91 -8.24
CA ALA A 160 22.81 -22.78 -7.71
C ALA A 160 22.37 -22.34 -6.30
N ALA A 161 23.32 -22.05 -5.41
CA ALA A 161 23.05 -21.50 -4.09
C ALA A 161 22.29 -20.16 -4.18
N GLY A 162 22.69 -19.26 -5.08
CA GLY A 162 22.00 -18.00 -5.33
C GLY A 162 20.55 -18.17 -5.79
N ALA A 163 20.28 -19.13 -6.67
CA ALA A 163 18.91 -19.42 -7.14
C ALA A 163 18.01 -19.98 -6.02
N PHE A 164 18.54 -20.90 -5.19
CA PHE A 164 17.79 -21.44 -4.05
C PHE A 164 17.60 -20.41 -2.91
N ALA A 165 18.58 -19.54 -2.67
CA ALA A 165 18.42 -18.40 -1.76
C ALA A 165 17.31 -17.45 -2.24
N TYR A 166 17.35 -17.05 -3.51
CA TYR A 166 16.34 -16.17 -4.10
C TYR A 166 14.93 -16.81 -4.08
N LEU A 167 14.83 -18.13 -4.31
CA LEU A 167 13.59 -18.90 -4.13
C LEU A 167 13.05 -18.79 -2.70
N ARG A 168 13.86 -19.11 -1.68
CA ARG A 168 13.48 -19.01 -0.27
C ARG A 168 12.96 -17.62 0.08
N ASP A 169 13.71 -16.59 -0.32
CA ASP A 169 13.52 -15.24 0.19
C ASP A 169 12.45 -14.43 -0.56
N ASN A 170 12.14 -14.78 -1.83
CA ASN A 170 11.24 -13.97 -2.69
C ASN A 170 10.00 -14.72 -3.22
N ALA A 171 10.01 -16.06 -3.27
CA ALA A 171 8.99 -16.83 -4.00
C ALA A 171 8.33 -17.96 -3.19
N ALA A 172 9.06 -18.67 -2.33
CA ALA A 172 8.54 -19.82 -1.57
C ALA A 172 7.31 -19.46 -0.72
N THR A 173 7.36 -18.34 0.01
CA THR A 173 6.24 -17.83 0.82
C THR A 173 5.04 -17.48 -0.05
N LYS A 174 5.25 -16.80 -1.17
CA LYS A 174 4.18 -16.40 -2.11
C LYS A 174 3.50 -17.60 -2.76
N ALA A 175 4.26 -18.61 -3.15
CA ALA A 175 3.73 -19.86 -3.70
C ALA A 175 2.94 -20.67 -2.66
N SER A 176 3.23 -20.53 -1.36
CA SER A 176 2.55 -21.25 -0.28
C SER A 176 1.18 -20.65 0.10
N ILE A 177 0.82 -19.49 -0.45
CA ILE A 177 -0.49 -18.86 -0.27
C ILE A 177 -1.56 -19.74 -0.94
N GLY A 178 -2.33 -20.48 -0.14
CA GLY A 178 -3.36 -21.42 -0.61
C GLY A 178 -3.15 -22.88 -0.20
N ASN A 179 -2.19 -23.19 0.69
CA ASN A 179 -1.98 -24.52 1.30
C ASN A 179 -1.72 -25.69 0.32
N SER A 180 -1.34 -25.40 -0.92
CA SER A 180 -1.19 -26.39 -2.01
C SER A 180 0.20 -26.29 -2.67
N THR A 181 1.27 -26.48 -1.90
CA THR A 181 2.67 -26.49 -2.38
C THR A 181 3.31 -27.87 -2.30
N THR A 182 4.43 -28.02 -3.01
CA THR A 182 5.32 -29.20 -2.93
C THR A 182 6.49 -28.88 -2.01
N VAL A 183 7.03 -29.87 -1.30
CA VAL A 183 8.00 -29.64 -0.20
C VAL A 183 9.35 -29.17 -0.76
N ASP A 184 9.68 -29.59 -1.99
CA ASP A 184 10.89 -29.20 -2.69
C ASP A 184 11.05 -27.68 -2.89
N VAL A 185 9.95 -26.92 -3.00
CA VAL A 185 9.92 -25.45 -3.11
C VAL A 185 9.65 -24.72 -1.78
N SER A 186 9.68 -25.41 -0.63
CA SER A 186 9.50 -24.77 0.68
C SER A 186 10.73 -23.93 1.08
N MET A 187 10.55 -23.02 2.06
CA MET A 187 11.65 -22.18 2.55
C MET A 187 12.77 -23.00 3.20
N GLU A 188 12.39 -24.08 3.91
CA GLU A 188 13.30 -25.00 4.57
C GLU A 188 14.09 -25.82 3.55
N CYS A 189 13.42 -26.35 2.52
CA CYS A 189 14.07 -27.10 1.45
C CYS A 189 15.02 -26.21 0.65
N ALA A 190 14.57 -25.02 0.22
CA ALA A 190 15.38 -24.08 -0.52
C ALA A 190 16.60 -23.59 0.31
N GLY A 191 16.43 -23.33 1.61
CA GLY A 191 17.54 -23.00 2.51
C GLY A 191 18.54 -24.15 2.71
N MET A 192 18.06 -25.40 2.81
CA MET A 192 18.91 -26.59 2.89
C MET A 192 19.71 -26.79 1.59
N LEU A 193 19.05 -26.63 0.43
CA LEU A 193 19.69 -26.72 -0.88
C LEU A 193 20.74 -25.61 -1.09
N GLU A 194 20.50 -24.38 -0.62
CA GLU A 194 21.54 -23.34 -0.59
C GLU A 194 22.81 -23.82 0.14
N ARG A 195 22.67 -24.32 1.38
CA ARG A 195 23.83 -24.77 2.18
C ARG A 195 24.54 -25.96 1.56
N LEU A 196 23.80 -26.92 0.98
CA LEU A 196 24.39 -28.03 0.23
C LEU A 196 25.20 -27.56 -0.99
N MET A 197 24.68 -26.59 -1.75
CA MET A 197 25.39 -26.02 -2.90
C MET A 197 26.64 -25.22 -2.47
N LEU A 198 26.56 -24.44 -1.39
CA LEU A 198 27.74 -23.75 -0.81
C LEU A 198 28.80 -24.74 -0.31
N ALA A 199 28.41 -25.86 0.30
CA ALA A 199 29.33 -26.91 0.72
C ALA A 199 30.12 -27.50 -0.47
N GLN A 200 29.44 -27.77 -1.59
CA GLN A 200 30.07 -28.30 -2.82
C GLN A 200 30.92 -27.24 -3.53
N ALA A 201 30.54 -25.97 -3.48
CA ALA A 201 31.38 -24.88 -3.97
C ALA A 201 32.68 -24.76 -3.15
N GLN A 202 32.57 -24.80 -1.82
CA GLN A 202 33.73 -24.74 -0.91
C GLN A 202 34.60 -26.01 -1.04
N GLU A 203 34.04 -27.19 -1.32
CA GLU A 203 34.81 -28.41 -1.68
C GLU A 203 35.62 -28.21 -2.97
N CYS A 204 35.04 -27.62 -4.03
CA CYS A 204 35.79 -27.27 -5.24
C CYS A 204 36.94 -26.29 -4.96
N VAL A 205 36.73 -25.31 -4.08
CA VAL A 205 37.78 -24.38 -3.63
C VAL A 205 38.85 -25.08 -2.80
N PHE A 206 38.47 -26.03 -1.95
CA PHE A 206 39.40 -26.85 -1.16
C PHE A 206 40.30 -27.71 -2.04
N GLU A 207 39.73 -28.43 -3.02
CA GLU A 207 40.48 -29.22 -4.00
C GLU A 207 41.49 -28.34 -4.76
N ASN A 208 41.08 -27.13 -5.18
CA ASN A 208 41.94 -26.16 -5.85
C ASN A 208 43.05 -25.62 -4.92
N THR A 209 42.73 -25.38 -3.64
CA THR A 209 43.66 -24.92 -2.61
C THR A 209 44.79 -25.93 -2.36
N ILE A 210 44.47 -27.23 -2.30
CA ILE A 210 45.48 -28.30 -2.20
C ILE A 210 46.35 -28.31 -3.47
N ALA A 211 45.75 -28.28 -4.66
CA ALA A 211 46.50 -28.38 -5.92
C ALA A 211 47.42 -27.18 -6.20
N LYS A 212 47.21 -26.04 -5.52
CA LYS A 212 48.13 -24.89 -5.51
C LYS A 212 49.33 -25.04 -4.57
N GLY A 213 49.38 -26.08 -3.74
CA GLY A 213 50.43 -26.23 -2.72
C GLY A 213 50.28 -25.26 -1.54
N SER A 214 49.04 -24.85 -1.21
CA SER A 214 48.79 -23.94 -0.08
C SER A 214 49.16 -24.59 1.26
N THR A 215 49.53 -23.79 2.26
CA THR A 215 49.98 -24.29 3.58
C THR A 215 48.92 -25.15 4.28
N PRO A 216 49.31 -26.08 5.19
CA PRO A 216 48.37 -26.96 5.87
C PRO A 216 47.28 -26.18 6.63
N GLY A 217 47.64 -25.11 7.34
CA GLY A 217 46.70 -24.24 8.06
C GLY A 217 45.66 -23.53 7.19
N VAL A 218 46.03 -23.11 5.98
CA VAL A 218 45.07 -22.54 5.00
C VAL A 218 44.14 -23.63 4.48
N CYS A 219 44.67 -24.80 4.17
CA CYS A 219 43.87 -25.96 3.79
C CYS A 219 42.87 -26.35 4.91
N ALA A 220 43.31 -26.38 6.17
CA ALA A 220 42.48 -26.72 7.33
C ALA A 220 41.27 -25.78 7.47
N LYS A 221 41.49 -24.46 7.38
CA LYS A 221 40.44 -23.44 7.50
C LYS A 221 39.37 -23.54 6.41
N ILE A 222 39.81 -23.80 5.18
CA ILE A 222 38.92 -23.94 4.02
C ILE A 222 38.16 -25.28 4.09
N SER A 223 38.82 -26.36 4.55
CA SER A 223 38.22 -27.68 4.80
C SER A 223 37.16 -27.63 5.90
N ARG A 224 37.46 -26.99 7.06
CA ARG A 224 36.51 -26.88 8.18
C ARG A 224 35.23 -26.16 7.75
N GLN A 225 35.34 -25.13 6.92
CA GLN A 225 34.17 -24.42 6.39
C GLN A 225 33.33 -25.27 5.43
N ALA A 226 33.94 -26.14 4.62
CA ALA A 226 33.18 -27.10 3.81
C ALA A 226 32.41 -28.07 4.72
N GLY A 227 33.04 -28.55 5.78
CA GLY A 227 32.41 -29.36 6.84
C GLY A 227 31.22 -28.65 7.49
N LEU A 228 31.39 -27.39 7.91
CA LEU A 228 30.31 -26.57 8.50
C LEU A 228 29.09 -26.43 7.57
N TYR A 229 29.28 -26.16 6.28
CA TYR A 229 28.14 -26.07 5.35
C TYR A 229 27.42 -27.42 5.15
N TYR A 230 28.15 -28.54 5.20
CA TYR A 230 27.53 -29.88 5.22
C TYR A 230 26.83 -30.20 6.55
N GLU A 231 27.37 -29.73 7.69
CA GLU A 231 26.75 -29.86 9.02
C GLU A 231 25.43 -29.08 9.10
N GLU A 232 25.38 -27.84 8.59
CA GLU A 232 24.16 -27.05 8.46
C GLU A 232 23.12 -27.74 7.55
N ALA A 233 23.55 -28.26 6.40
CA ALA A 233 22.66 -28.93 5.45
C ALA A 233 22.07 -30.23 6.03
N VAL A 234 22.87 -31.04 6.74
CA VAL A 234 22.37 -32.28 7.38
C VAL A 234 21.53 -32.00 8.62
N ALA A 235 21.82 -30.93 9.38
CA ALA A 235 20.96 -30.48 10.47
C ALA A 235 19.56 -30.11 9.96
N ALA A 236 19.47 -29.33 8.88
CA ALA A 236 18.19 -29.03 8.22
C ALA A 236 17.49 -30.29 7.68
N LEU A 237 18.20 -31.21 7.03
CA LEU A 237 17.62 -32.46 6.52
C LEU A 237 17.06 -33.39 7.61
N ASN A 238 17.56 -33.31 8.84
CA ASN A 238 17.06 -34.11 9.96
C ASN A 238 15.77 -33.56 10.60
N VAL A 239 15.33 -32.35 10.23
CA VAL A 239 14.09 -31.72 10.70
C VAL A 239 12.90 -32.07 9.77
N THR A 240 11.70 -32.18 10.32
CA THR A 240 10.45 -32.41 9.58
C THR A 240 9.98 -31.09 8.93
N PRO A 241 9.55 -31.06 7.66
CA PRO A 241 9.21 -32.19 6.79
C PRO A 241 10.37 -32.86 6.03
N LEU A 242 11.56 -32.24 5.99
CA LEU A 242 12.65 -32.69 5.12
C LEU A 242 13.12 -34.13 5.42
N ASN A 243 13.14 -34.54 6.68
CA ASN A 243 13.53 -35.88 7.12
C ASN A 243 12.62 -37.04 6.64
N GLN A 244 11.39 -36.73 6.26
CA GLN A 244 10.43 -37.67 5.63
C GLN A 244 10.41 -37.51 4.10
N HIS A 245 10.84 -36.34 3.63
CA HIS A 245 10.83 -35.96 2.22
C HIS A 245 12.05 -36.46 1.45
N PHE A 246 13.27 -36.36 2.00
CA PHE A 246 14.47 -36.88 1.35
C PHE A 246 14.66 -38.38 1.57
N ASP A 247 15.45 -39.02 0.71
CA ASP A 247 15.86 -40.41 0.94
C ASP A 247 16.99 -40.49 1.98
N LYS A 248 17.03 -41.55 2.79
CA LYS A 248 18.05 -41.72 3.83
C LYS A 248 19.48 -41.79 3.27
N THR A 249 19.65 -42.17 2.00
CA THR A 249 20.94 -42.12 1.30
C THR A 249 21.47 -40.70 1.11
N TRP A 250 20.60 -39.70 0.93
CA TRP A 250 20.99 -38.29 0.85
C TRP A 250 21.51 -37.78 2.19
N ILE A 251 20.75 -38.02 3.27
CA ILE A 251 21.16 -37.67 4.64
C ILE A 251 22.51 -38.33 4.97
N SER A 252 22.68 -39.61 4.62
CA SER A 252 23.91 -40.37 4.84
C SER A 252 25.11 -39.83 4.03
N HIS A 253 24.90 -39.46 2.77
CA HIS A 253 25.94 -38.84 1.93
C HIS A 253 26.44 -37.53 2.55
N ILE A 254 25.53 -36.66 2.96
CA ILE A 254 25.82 -35.32 3.47
C ILE A 254 26.46 -35.42 4.87
N GLN A 255 26.01 -36.35 5.72
CA GLN A 255 26.66 -36.66 7.00
C GLN A 255 28.10 -37.15 6.82
N LEU A 256 28.36 -38.03 5.85
CA LEU A 256 29.72 -38.52 5.57
C LEU A 256 30.62 -37.42 5.00
N LYS A 257 30.08 -36.52 4.16
CA LYS A 257 30.80 -35.33 3.67
C LYS A 257 31.17 -34.38 4.82
N ALA A 258 30.23 -34.05 5.70
CA ALA A 258 30.50 -33.28 6.92
C ALA A 258 31.66 -33.88 7.73
N THR A 259 31.56 -35.18 8.04
CA THR A 259 32.56 -35.91 8.83
C THR A 259 33.92 -35.96 8.13
N LEU A 260 33.95 -36.20 6.81
CA LEU A 260 35.17 -36.22 5.99
C LEU A 260 35.89 -34.87 6.02
N PHE A 261 35.16 -33.75 5.87
CA PHE A 261 35.76 -32.41 5.91
C PHE A 261 36.14 -31.95 7.32
N TYR A 262 35.44 -32.41 8.36
CA TYR A 262 35.92 -32.24 9.74
C TYR A 262 37.24 -32.98 9.99
N ALA A 263 37.34 -34.25 9.58
CA ALA A 263 38.54 -35.05 9.78
C ALA A 263 39.73 -34.60 8.90
N GLU A 264 39.47 -34.14 7.67
CA GLU A 264 40.51 -33.55 6.81
C GLU A 264 40.98 -32.20 7.37
N ALA A 265 40.09 -31.39 7.97
CA ALA A 265 40.51 -30.20 8.72
C ALA A 265 41.37 -30.55 9.94
N CYS A 266 41.02 -31.59 10.72
CA CYS A 266 41.86 -32.09 11.82
C CYS A 266 43.24 -32.53 11.32
N TYR A 267 43.29 -33.31 10.23
CA TYR A 267 44.54 -33.76 9.60
C TYR A 267 45.41 -32.60 9.10
N ARG A 268 44.82 -31.60 8.45
CA ARG A 268 45.58 -30.45 7.93
C ARG A 268 46.05 -29.51 9.04
N TYR A 269 45.28 -29.37 10.11
CA TYR A 269 45.68 -28.58 11.26
C TYR A 269 46.74 -29.29 12.11
N SER A 270 46.70 -30.62 12.22
CA SER A 270 47.73 -31.39 12.94
C SER A 270 49.12 -31.20 12.32
N LEU A 271 49.22 -31.07 11.00
CA LEU A 271 50.48 -30.72 10.32
C LEU A 271 50.97 -29.29 10.69
N GLU A 272 50.08 -28.31 10.83
CA GLU A 272 50.43 -26.95 11.27
C GLU A 272 50.87 -26.92 12.75
N LEU A 273 50.25 -27.74 13.60
CA LEU A 273 50.65 -27.93 15.01
C LEU A 273 52.01 -28.63 15.11
N HIS A 274 52.27 -29.60 14.22
CA HIS A 274 53.56 -30.29 14.16
C HIS A 274 54.70 -29.35 13.78
N GLU A 275 54.48 -28.46 12.79
CA GLU A 275 55.42 -27.38 12.40
C GLU A 275 55.71 -26.37 13.54
N LYS A 276 54.97 -26.41 14.64
CA LYS A 276 55.12 -25.55 15.84
C LYS A 276 55.53 -26.31 17.11
N GLU A 277 55.80 -27.61 17.01
CA GLU A 277 56.08 -28.49 18.17
C GLU A 277 54.90 -28.59 19.18
N GLU A 278 53.67 -28.25 18.77
CA GLU A 278 52.45 -28.31 19.61
C GLU A 278 51.86 -29.75 19.67
N ILE A 279 52.75 -30.76 19.85
CA ILE A 279 52.49 -32.19 19.65
C ILE A 279 51.36 -32.73 20.55
N GLY A 280 51.21 -32.17 21.76
CA GLY A 280 50.10 -32.51 22.64
C GLY A 280 48.74 -32.26 21.99
N GLU A 281 48.55 -31.09 21.35
CA GLU A 281 47.31 -30.81 20.61
C GLU A 281 47.26 -31.60 19.29
N GLU A 282 48.38 -31.81 18.60
CA GLU A 282 48.45 -32.64 17.38
C GLU A 282 47.78 -34.01 17.61
N ILE A 283 48.20 -34.72 18.66
CA ILE A 283 47.67 -36.04 19.04
C ILE A 283 46.16 -35.96 19.36
N ALA A 284 45.72 -34.93 20.09
CA ALA A 284 44.31 -34.77 20.45
C ALA A 284 43.41 -34.48 19.22
N ARG A 285 43.88 -33.66 18.28
CA ARG A 285 43.18 -33.35 17.01
C ARG A 285 43.07 -34.57 16.12
N ILE A 286 44.15 -35.34 15.95
CA ILE A 286 44.16 -36.56 15.14
C ILE A 286 43.19 -37.61 15.72
N ASN A 287 43.21 -37.82 17.03
CA ASN A 287 42.26 -38.73 17.70
C ASN A 287 40.80 -38.29 17.52
N SER A 288 40.50 -37.00 17.57
CA SER A 288 39.14 -36.47 17.29
C SER A 288 38.70 -36.82 15.86
N GLY A 289 39.57 -36.59 14.87
CA GLY A 289 39.31 -36.94 13.46
C GLY A 289 39.07 -38.44 13.24
N ILE A 290 39.91 -39.31 13.80
CA ILE A 290 39.77 -40.77 13.70
C ILE A 290 38.47 -41.25 14.37
N THR A 291 38.13 -40.67 15.53
CA THR A 291 36.89 -41.01 16.26
C THR A 291 35.66 -40.67 15.41
N ALA A 292 35.61 -39.46 14.84
CA ALA A 292 34.52 -39.03 13.98
C ALA A 292 34.35 -39.92 12.74
N LEU A 293 35.45 -40.25 12.03
CA LEU A 293 35.40 -41.18 10.90
C LEU A 293 34.96 -42.59 11.32
N SER A 294 35.41 -43.06 12.49
CA SER A 294 35.04 -44.37 13.05
C SER A 294 33.58 -44.46 13.45
N GLU A 295 32.98 -43.37 13.90
CA GLU A 295 31.56 -43.29 14.24
C GLU A 295 30.68 -43.21 12.97
N ALA A 296 31.01 -42.32 12.03
CA ALA A 296 30.27 -42.21 10.77
C ALA A 296 30.33 -43.49 9.91
N LYS A 297 31.37 -44.31 10.04
CA LYS A 297 31.45 -45.65 9.45
C LYS A 297 30.56 -46.71 10.13
N LYS A 298 30.06 -46.48 11.34
CA LYS A 298 29.15 -47.41 12.04
C LYS A 298 27.68 -47.15 11.73
N SER A 299 27.33 -45.95 11.26
CA SER A 299 25.93 -45.49 11.17
C SER A 299 25.32 -45.50 9.76
N TYR A 300 26.07 -45.84 8.70
CA TYR A 300 25.60 -45.69 7.31
C TYR A 300 24.82 -46.91 6.75
N PRO A 301 23.79 -46.70 5.92
CA PRO A 301 23.02 -47.76 5.27
C PRO A 301 23.72 -48.33 4.02
N ARG A 302 23.39 -49.59 3.68
CA ARG A 302 23.77 -50.22 2.41
C ARG A 302 23.22 -49.41 1.23
N GLY A 303 24.09 -49.06 0.28
CA GLY A 303 23.75 -48.22 -0.90
C GLY A 303 24.51 -46.88 -0.97
N THR A 304 25.25 -46.53 0.08
CA THR A 304 26.09 -45.32 0.12
C THR A 304 27.29 -45.41 -0.84
N SER A 305 27.75 -44.28 -1.39
CA SER A 305 28.82 -44.25 -2.41
C SER A 305 30.16 -44.80 -1.90
N GLN A 306 30.65 -45.85 -2.55
CA GLN A 306 31.96 -46.46 -2.28
C GLN A 306 33.10 -45.45 -2.41
N GLN A 307 33.03 -44.48 -3.33
CA GLN A 307 34.10 -43.49 -3.53
C GLN A 307 34.31 -42.60 -2.30
N ILE A 308 33.24 -42.27 -1.56
CA ILE A 308 33.34 -41.49 -0.31
C ILE A 308 33.95 -42.35 0.80
N LEU A 309 33.57 -43.63 0.88
CA LEU A 309 34.17 -44.58 1.83
C LEU A 309 35.66 -44.80 1.52
N ASP A 310 36.04 -44.90 0.25
CA ASP A 310 37.44 -45.01 -0.17
C ASP A 310 38.25 -43.77 0.21
N SER A 311 37.69 -42.56 0.08
CA SER A 311 38.32 -41.31 0.54
C SER A 311 38.46 -41.25 2.06
N ILE A 312 37.43 -41.67 2.81
CA ILE A 312 37.47 -41.79 4.27
C ILE A 312 38.58 -42.77 4.71
N ASN A 313 38.65 -43.95 4.12
CA ASN A 313 39.66 -44.96 4.44
C ASN A 313 41.08 -44.46 4.10
N LYS A 314 41.26 -43.72 2.99
CA LYS A 314 42.55 -43.10 2.63
C LYS A 314 42.97 -42.00 3.62
N LEU A 315 42.03 -41.20 4.11
CA LEU A 315 42.30 -40.16 5.11
C LEU A 315 42.60 -40.77 6.48
N GLU A 316 41.80 -41.76 6.91
CA GLU A 316 42.01 -42.49 8.15
C GLU A 316 43.39 -43.16 8.19
N THR A 317 43.86 -43.74 7.09
CA THR A 317 45.24 -44.28 7.00
C THR A 317 46.28 -43.19 7.24
N LYS A 318 46.14 -41.98 6.68
CA LYS A 318 47.06 -40.85 6.92
C LYS A 318 47.01 -40.34 8.36
N LEU A 319 45.82 -40.27 8.94
CA LEU A 319 45.61 -39.88 10.34
C LEU A 319 46.30 -40.88 11.28
N ASN A 320 46.10 -42.20 11.09
CA ASN A 320 46.74 -43.22 11.92
C ASN A 320 48.28 -43.21 11.79
N ILE A 321 48.83 -43.01 10.59
CA ILE A 321 50.28 -42.89 10.38
C ILE A 321 50.85 -41.69 11.13
N ASN A 322 50.16 -40.55 11.14
CA ASN A 322 50.61 -39.37 11.89
C ASN A 322 50.36 -39.48 13.39
N LEU A 323 49.32 -40.21 13.82
CA LEU A 323 49.09 -40.50 15.25
C LEU A 323 50.24 -41.33 15.82
N ASP A 324 50.58 -42.45 15.18
CA ASP A 324 51.67 -43.34 15.59
C ASP A 324 53.02 -42.60 15.65
N ARG A 325 53.27 -41.73 14.66
CA ARG A 325 54.44 -40.84 14.59
C ARG A 325 54.47 -39.85 15.76
N ALA A 326 53.43 -39.01 15.90
CA ALA A 326 53.35 -37.98 16.93
C ALA A 326 53.38 -38.56 18.35
N MET A 327 52.72 -39.70 18.58
CA MET A 327 52.80 -40.42 19.87
C MET A 327 54.22 -40.92 20.16
N LYS A 328 54.89 -41.57 19.21
CA LYS A 328 56.28 -42.05 19.38
C LYS A 328 57.28 -40.92 19.65
N GLU A 329 57.06 -39.76 19.05
CA GLU A 329 57.86 -38.56 19.30
C GLU A 329 57.54 -37.94 20.67
N ASN A 330 56.26 -37.84 21.05
CA ASN A 330 55.85 -37.33 22.35
C ASN A 330 56.32 -38.22 23.51
N ASP A 331 56.17 -39.54 23.40
CA ASP A 331 56.57 -40.52 24.43
C ASP A 331 58.09 -40.61 24.66
N ARG A 332 58.90 -39.97 23.80
CA ARG A 332 60.38 -40.08 23.81
C ARG A 332 61.13 -38.76 23.86
N VAL A 333 60.52 -37.67 23.38
CA VAL A 333 61.19 -36.37 23.20
C VAL A 333 60.44 -35.28 23.95
N TYR A 334 59.18 -35.03 23.59
CA TYR A 334 58.45 -33.85 24.07
C TYR A 334 57.77 -34.03 25.43
N LEU A 335 57.34 -35.26 25.75
CA LEU A 335 56.69 -35.65 27.02
C LEU A 335 55.49 -34.76 27.41
N LEU A 336 54.80 -34.17 26.43
CA LEU A 336 53.68 -33.28 26.64
C LEU A 336 52.42 -34.05 27.06
N ARG A 337 51.64 -33.45 27.96
CA ARG A 337 50.33 -33.96 28.34
C ARG A 337 49.33 -33.70 27.22
N VAL A 338 48.84 -34.78 26.59
CA VAL A 338 47.73 -34.71 25.61
C VAL A 338 46.48 -34.11 26.31
N PRO A 339 45.91 -33.00 25.82
CA PRO A 339 44.67 -32.44 26.34
C PRO A 339 43.45 -33.29 25.92
N PRO A 340 42.39 -33.34 26.75
CA PRO A 340 41.17 -34.03 26.36
C PRO A 340 40.44 -33.29 25.23
N VAL A 341 39.79 -34.02 24.33
CA VAL A 341 39.18 -33.47 23.09
C VAL A 341 38.16 -32.35 23.37
N ASN A 342 37.48 -32.38 24.52
CA ASN A 342 36.51 -31.36 24.93
C ASN A 342 37.12 -30.06 25.46
N SER A 343 38.43 -30.00 25.73
CA SER A 343 39.13 -28.75 26.08
C SER A 343 39.85 -28.10 24.89
N LEU A 344 39.73 -28.67 23.68
CA LEU A 344 40.34 -28.11 22.47
C LEU A 344 39.54 -26.90 21.98
N PRO A 345 40.20 -25.80 21.55
CA PRO A 345 39.49 -24.68 20.93
C PRO A 345 38.83 -25.11 19.61
N PRO A 346 37.74 -24.45 19.16
CA PRO A 346 37.14 -24.73 17.86
C PRO A 346 38.16 -24.59 16.73
N LEU A 347 38.12 -25.52 15.75
CA LEU A 347 38.96 -25.40 14.56
C LEU A 347 38.60 -24.11 13.80
N PRO A 348 39.57 -23.27 13.40
CA PRO A 348 39.30 -22.06 12.65
C PRO A 348 38.72 -22.41 11.27
N ALA A 349 37.77 -21.63 10.80
CA ALA A 349 37.11 -21.80 9.51
C ALA A 349 37.24 -20.53 8.66
N PHE A 350 37.23 -20.68 7.32
CA PHE A 350 37.25 -19.54 6.40
C PHE A 350 36.48 -19.85 5.11
N SER A 351 35.46 -19.05 4.80
CA SER A 351 34.71 -19.18 3.56
C SER A 351 35.29 -18.35 2.43
N LEU A 352 35.38 -18.97 1.26
CA LEU A 352 35.72 -18.33 -0.01
C LEU A 352 34.51 -18.32 -0.97
N VAL A 353 33.33 -18.72 -0.48
CA VAL A 353 32.10 -18.82 -1.27
C VAL A 353 30.94 -18.12 -0.57
N LYS A 354 30.08 -17.49 -1.37
CA LYS A 354 28.82 -16.88 -0.94
C LYS A 354 27.79 -17.08 -2.06
N SER A 355 26.52 -17.23 -1.71
CA SER A 355 25.42 -17.35 -2.67
C SER A 355 25.41 -16.16 -3.63
N MET A 356 25.28 -16.43 -4.93
CA MET A 356 25.23 -15.40 -5.97
C MET A 356 24.02 -14.47 -5.75
N ASN A 357 24.22 -13.16 -5.83
CA ASN A 357 23.10 -12.23 -5.89
C ASN A 357 22.36 -12.40 -7.21
N MET A 358 21.09 -12.82 -7.15
CA MET A 358 20.27 -13.07 -8.33
C MET A 358 19.52 -11.83 -8.82
N ASN A 359 19.53 -10.70 -8.09
CA ASN A 359 18.80 -9.49 -8.47
C ASN A 359 19.22 -8.99 -9.87
N ASP A 360 20.52 -8.89 -10.11
CA ASP A 360 21.07 -8.40 -11.40
C ASP A 360 20.87 -9.42 -12.53
N VAL A 361 20.89 -10.72 -12.20
CA VAL A 361 20.72 -11.84 -13.14
C VAL A 361 19.27 -11.96 -13.59
N LEU A 362 18.32 -11.73 -12.68
CA LEU A 362 16.88 -11.89 -12.87
C LEU A 362 16.14 -10.57 -13.08
N ASP A 363 16.86 -9.45 -13.22
CA ASP A 363 16.30 -8.13 -13.51
C ASP A 363 15.41 -8.15 -14.77
N ALA A 364 14.15 -7.77 -14.59
CA ALA A 364 13.14 -7.65 -15.64
C ALA A 364 12.94 -6.21 -16.14
N SER A 365 13.61 -5.20 -15.57
CA SER A 365 13.43 -3.78 -15.91
C SER A 365 13.67 -3.45 -17.39
N LYS A 366 14.49 -4.27 -18.07
CA LYS A 366 14.85 -4.15 -19.49
C LYS A 366 13.94 -4.96 -20.42
N VAL A 367 13.04 -5.79 -19.88
CA VAL A 367 12.12 -6.63 -20.66
C VAL A 367 10.85 -5.86 -20.98
N LYS A 368 10.69 -5.45 -22.24
CA LYS A 368 9.61 -4.58 -22.72
C LYS A 368 8.31 -5.29 -23.11
N MET A 369 8.17 -6.58 -22.80
CA MET A 369 6.94 -7.32 -23.10
C MET A 369 5.73 -6.67 -22.42
N PHE A 370 4.58 -6.60 -23.09
CA PHE A 370 3.33 -6.04 -22.55
C PHE A 370 3.45 -4.60 -22.03
N ALA A 371 4.44 -3.82 -22.50
CA ALA A 371 4.76 -2.51 -21.94
C ALA A 371 3.65 -1.45 -22.15
N THR A 372 2.77 -1.65 -23.15
CA THR A 372 1.59 -0.79 -23.39
C THR A 372 0.45 -1.05 -22.39
N LEU A 373 0.39 -2.24 -21.77
CA LEU A 373 -0.63 -2.55 -20.78
C LEU A 373 -0.35 -1.80 -19.48
N VAL A 374 -1.40 -1.23 -18.89
CA VAL A 374 -1.34 -0.57 -17.58
C VAL A 374 -1.23 -1.66 -16.50
N PRO A 375 -0.31 -1.57 -15.53
CA PRO A 375 -0.23 -2.55 -14.45
C PRO A 375 -1.50 -2.56 -13.60
N ASP A 376 -1.90 -3.75 -13.14
CA ASP A 376 -3.19 -4.00 -12.47
C ASP A 376 -3.42 -3.09 -11.24
N ASN A 377 -2.38 -2.89 -10.45
CA ASN A 377 -2.40 -1.97 -9.30
C ASN A 377 -2.73 -0.52 -9.70
N SER A 378 -2.25 -0.06 -10.86
CA SER A 378 -2.53 1.27 -11.39
C SER A 378 -3.92 1.36 -12.04
N ALA A 379 -4.39 0.30 -12.71
CA ALA A 379 -5.76 0.24 -13.22
C ALA A 379 -6.80 0.28 -12.09
N LYS A 380 -6.56 -0.47 -11.01
CA LYS A 380 -7.39 -0.45 -9.79
C LYS A 380 -7.29 0.86 -9.01
N ALA A 381 -6.15 1.56 -9.06
CA ALA A 381 -6.03 2.91 -8.52
C ALA A 381 -6.81 3.94 -9.37
N LEU A 382 -6.73 3.85 -10.70
CA LEU A 382 -7.44 4.73 -11.64
C LEU A 382 -8.96 4.56 -11.55
N SER A 383 -9.46 3.32 -11.51
CA SER A 383 -10.89 3.04 -11.31
C SER A 383 -11.42 3.67 -10.02
N ARG A 384 -10.70 3.52 -8.89
CA ARG A 384 -11.07 4.16 -7.61
C ARG A 384 -10.93 5.67 -7.63
N TYR A 385 -9.99 6.22 -8.41
CA TYR A 385 -9.88 7.65 -8.63
C TYR A 385 -11.10 8.20 -9.38
N THR A 386 -11.54 7.53 -10.45
CA THR A 386 -12.76 7.89 -11.17
C THR A 386 -14.01 7.82 -10.29
N GLU A 387 -14.18 6.77 -9.49
CA GLU A 387 -15.27 6.66 -8.52
C GLU A 387 -15.24 7.81 -7.49
N MET A 388 -14.06 8.16 -6.97
CA MET A 388 -13.87 9.25 -6.01
C MET A 388 -14.11 10.63 -6.63
N VAL A 389 -13.69 10.85 -7.88
CA VAL A 389 -13.96 12.10 -8.63
C VAL A 389 -15.46 12.26 -8.87
N ASP A 390 -16.16 11.19 -9.24
CA ASP A 390 -17.60 11.24 -9.49
C ASP A 390 -18.41 11.46 -8.21
N ASP A 391 -17.99 10.87 -7.08
CA ASP A 391 -18.60 11.11 -5.77
C ASP A 391 -18.35 12.55 -5.26
N VAL A 392 -17.15 13.10 -5.50
CA VAL A 392 -16.83 14.50 -5.17
C VAL A 392 -17.65 15.46 -6.04
N ILE A 393 -17.73 15.25 -7.35
CA ILE A 393 -18.52 16.12 -8.25
C ILE A 393 -20.00 16.11 -7.85
N ARG A 394 -20.58 14.92 -7.59
CA ARG A 394 -21.94 14.78 -7.05
C ARG A 394 -22.12 15.57 -5.76
N THR A 395 -21.26 15.32 -4.76
CA THR A 395 -21.34 15.95 -3.43
C THR A 395 -21.22 17.47 -3.49
N GLN A 396 -20.43 18.02 -4.41
CA GLN A 396 -20.24 19.47 -4.55
C GLN A 396 -21.37 20.14 -5.36
N ALA A 397 -21.91 19.47 -6.38
CA ALA A 397 -23.11 19.95 -7.09
C ALA A 397 -24.32 20.00 -6.14
N GLU A 398 -24.54 18.95 -5.34
CA GLU A 398 -25.61 18.90 -4.32
C GLU A 398 -25.47 20.07 -3.31
N LYS A 399 -24.26 20.40 -2.86
CA LYS A 399 -23.99 21.54 -1.97
C LYS A 399 -24.21 22.90 -2.64
N LEU A 400 -23.80 23.07 -3.90
CA LEU A 400 -24.05 24.29 -4.68
C LEU A 400 -25.57 24.52 -4.87
N GLN A 401 -26.32 23.46 -5.12
CA GLN A 401 -27.77 23.50 -5.26
C GLN A 401 -28.45 23.85 -3.92
N GLN A 402 -28.08 23.17 -2.83
CA GLN A 402 -28.57 23.45 -1.47
C GLN A 402 -28.29 24.90 -1.04
N GLY A 403 -27.06 25.38 -1.23
CA GLY A 403 -26.66 26.75 -0.88
C GLY A 403 -27.32 27.84 -1.73
N SER A 404 -27.94 27.48 -2.86
CA SER A 404 -28.68 28.42 -3.73
C SER A 404 -30.18 28.42 -3.42
N GLU A 405 -30.77 27.26 -3.13
CA GLU A 405 -32.14 27.19 -2.61
C GLU A 405 -32.26 27.83 -1.21
N LEU A 406 -31.26 27.65 -0.33
CA LEU A 406 -31.24 28.28 1.00
C LEU A 406 -31.20 29.82 0.91
N ALA A 407 -30.37 30.38 0.02
CA ALA A 407 -30.32 31.81 -0.23
C ALA A 407 -31.65 32.35 -0.78
N ARG A 408 -32.31 31.59 -1.67
CA ARG A 408 -33.63 31.91 -2.23
C ARG A 408 -34.76 31.84 -1.19
N VAL A 409 -34.63 30.96 -0.18
CA VAL A 409 -35.54 30.91 0.98
C VAL A 409 -35.34 32.15 1.87
N HIS A 410 -34.12 32.44 2.32
CA HIS A 410 -33.87 33.58 3.20
C HIS A 410 -34.17 34.95 2.56
N LEU A 411 -33.91 35.13 1.26
CA LEU A 411 -34.36 36.33 0.53
C LEU A 411 -35.89 36.50 0.61
N LYS A 412 -36.64 35.41 0.41
CA LYS A 412 -38.11 35.43 0.45
C LYS A 412 -38.65 35.64 1.87
N GLU A 413 -38.00 35.10 2.89
CA GLU A 413 -38.32 35.36 4.31
C GLU A 413 -38.12 36.83 4.66
N MET A 414 -37.04 37.46 4.17
CA MET A 414 -36.79 38.90 4.31
C MET A 414 -37.68 39.76 3.38
N SER A 415 -38.54 39.16 2.55
CA SER A 415 -39.34 39.84 1.52
C SER A 415 -38.49 40.68 0.54
N LEU A 416 -37.27 40.24 0.23
CA LEU A 416 -36.34 40.90 -0.69
C LEU A 416 -36.27 40.14 -2.03
N PRO A 417 -36.21 40.85 -3.18
CA PRO A 417 -36.12 42.30 -3.34
C PRO A 417 -37.45 43.06 -3.21
N ASP A 418 -38.57 42.37 -3.07
CA ASP A 418 -39.94 42.92 -3.20
C ASP A 418 -40.22 44.16 -2.33
N SER A 419 -39.78 44.18 -1.06
CA SER A 419 -39.93 45.32 -0.15
C SER A 419 -39.17 46.57 -0.61
N ILE A 420 -38.07 46.42 -1.36
CA ILE A 420 -37.32 47.54 -1.94
C ILE A 420 -38.03 48.06 -3.20
N LEU A 421 -38.54 47.15 -4.03
CA LEU A 421 -39.28 47.50 -5.24
C LEU A 421 -40.60 48.22 -4.89
N ALA A 422 -41.22 47.85 -3.78
CA ALA A 422 -42.40 48.54 -3.24
C ALA A 422 -42.13 50.01 -2.82
N LEU A 423 -40.90 50.35 -2.40
CA LEU A 423 -40.50 51.72 -2.08
C LEU A 423 -40.30 52.61 -3.31
N GLU A 424 -39.98 52.03 -4.48
CA GLU A 424 -39.72 52.81 -5.70
C GLU A 424 -41.00 53.29 -6.43
N GLY A 425 -42.18 52.91 -5.95
CA GLY A 425 -43.45 53.57 -6.27
C GLY A 425 -43.97 53.46 -7.70
N HIS A 426 -43.30 52.68 -8.57
CA HIS A 426 -43.66 52.53 -9.98
C HIS A 426 -44.18 51.11 -10.26
N SER A 427 -45.51 50.97 -10.37
CA SER A 427 -46.18 49.72 -10.72
C SER A 427 -46.02 49.38 -12.22
N VAL A 428 -44.86 48.82 -12.58
CA VAL A 428 -44.58 48.25 -13.91
C VAL A 428 -43.88 46.90 -13.72
N LEU A 429 -44.25 45.89 -14.52
CA LEU A 429 -43.62 44.56 -14.49
C LEU A 429 -42.14 44.63 -14.90
N PRO A 430 -41.21 43.99 -14.17
CA PRO A 430 -39.82 43.85 -14.57
C PRO A 430 -39.67 43.18 -15.95
N PRO A 431 -38.77 43.65 -16.85
CA PRO A 431 -38.62 43.09 -18.19
C PRO A 431 -38.32 41.58 -18.24
N ALA A 432 -37.63 41.02 -17.25
CA ALA A 432 -37.35 39.58 -17.17
C ALA A 432 -38.63 38.71 -17.12
N LEU A 433 -39.73 39.25 -16.57
CA LEU A 433 -41.02 38.55 -16.55
C LEU A 433 -41.74 38.54 -17.91
N TRP A 434 -41.26 39.28 -18.92
CA TRP A 434 -41.75 39.12 -20.29
C TRP A 434 -41.12 37.91 -20.98
N GLU A 435 -39.82 37.66 -20.78
CA GLU A 435 -39.13 36.50 -21.37
C GLU A 435 -39.70 35.16 -20.83
N ASP A 436 -39.95 35.07 -19.51
CA ASP A 436 -40.60 33.91 -18.90
C ASP A 436 -42.06 33.72 -19.39
N VAL A 437 -42.79 34.80 -19.66
CA VAL A 437 -44.17 34.73 -20.19
C VAL A 437 -44.18 34.28 -21.65
N GLU A 438 -43.25 34.74 -22.49
CA GLU A 438 -43.10 34.22 -23.86
C GLU A 438 -42.70 32.74 -23.85
N ALA A 439 -41.79 32.30 -22.97
CA ALA A 439 -41.41 30.89 -22.85
C ALA A 439 -42.59 29.96 -22.50
N VAL A 440 -43.53 30.42 -21.65
CA VAL A 440 -44.76 29.68 -21.34
C VAL A 440 -45.76 29.69 -22.51
N GLN A 441 -45.82 30.76 -23.30
CA GLN A 441 -46.69 30.84 -24.48
C GLN A 441 -46.18 29.98 -25.65
N VAL A 442 -44.87 29.94 -25.89
CA VAL A 442 -44.23 29.10 -26.92
C VAL A 442 -44.41 27.60 -26.65
N SER A 443 -44.65 27.19 -25.40
CA SER A 443 -44.80 25.79 -25.00
C SER A 443 -46.25 25.26 -24.97
N GLY A 444 -47.22 26.03 -25.48
CA GLY A 444 -48.53 25.54 -25.94
C GLY A 444 -49.68 25.48 -24.92
N GLY A 445 -49.39 25.69 -23.63
CA GLY A 445 -50.42 25.82 -22.59
C GLY A 445 -51.30 24.58 -22.33
N PRO A 446 -52.42 24.72 -21.58
CA PRO A 446 -53.21 23.58 -21.10
C PRO A 446 -53.99 22.79 -22.16
N THR A 447 -54.09 23.28 -23.39
CA THR A 447 -54.92 22.70 -24.46
C THR A 447 -54.33 21.47 -25.16
N GLY A 448 -53.05 21.14 -24.92
CA GLY A 448 -52.37 20.00 -25.56
C GLY A 448 -52.73 18.60 -25.02
N LEU A 449 -53.67 18.48 -24.07
CA LEU A 449 -53.84 17.28 -23.23
C LEU A 449 -55.20 16.56 -23.37
N GLN A 450 -55.92 16.73 -24.49
CA GLN A 450 -57.22 16.07 -24.74
C GLN A 450 -57.33 15.36 -26.10
N GLU A 451 -56.49 14.36 -26.41
CA GLU A 451 -56.75 13.47 -27.55
C GLU A 451 -56.25 11.99 -27.47
N ASP A 452 -56.09 11.39 -26.27
CA ASP A 452 -55.88 9.92 -26.09
C ASP A 452 -57.15 9.15 -25.65
N GLY A 453 -58.24 9.86 -25.37
CA GLY A 453 -59.36 9.33 -24.56
C GLY A 453 -60.28 8.28 -25.21
N GLN A 454 -60.17 8.01 -26.52
CA GLN A 454 -61.24 7.30 -27.25
C GLN A 454 -60.95 5.84 -27.67
N PHE A 455 -59.70 5.36 -27.64
CA PHE A 455 -59.36 4.02 -28.16
C PHE A 455 -59.16 2.90 -27.11
N ARG A 456 -59.55 3.11 -25.84
CA ARG A 456 -59.45 2.07 -24.77
C ARG A 456 -60.76 1.35 -24.41
N ASN A 457 -61.89 1.68 -25.03
CA ASN A 457 -63.20 1.07 -24.73
C ASN A 457 -63.58 -0.16 -25.59
N GLN A 458 -62.63 -0.79 -26.29
CA GLN A 458 -62.87 -2.02 -27.05
C GLN A 458 -61.78 -3.08 -26.83
N ILE A 459 -61.91 -3.87 -25.76
CA ILE A 459 -61.15 -5.12 -25.55
C ILE A 459 -62.11 -6.30 -25.68
N GLY A 460 -61.80 -7.27 -26.55
CA GLY A 460 -62.73 -8.33 -26.97
C GLY A 460 -62.12 -9.70 -27.27
N THR A 461 -61.48 -10.32 -26.27
CA THR A 461 -61.35 -11.79 -26.08
C THR A 461 -61.10 -12.73 -27.30
N ARG A 462 -59.82 -13.00 -27.63
CA ARG A 462 -59.21 -14.23 -28.24
C ARG A 462 -57.70 -13.95 -28.44
N TRP A 463 -56.69 -14.66 -27.92
CA TRP A 463 -56.35 -16.11 -27.94
C TRP A 463 -56.07 -16.58 -29.38
N THR A 464 -54.86 -16.99 -29.82
CA THR A 464 -53.86 -17.94 -29.23
C THR A 464 -52.36 -17.61 -29.48
N ARG A 465 -51.45 -18.46 -28.95
CA ARG A 465 -49.97 -18.60 -29.14
C ARG A 465 -49.66 -20.06 -29.57
N PRO A 466 -48.40 -20.55 -29.73
CA PRO A 466 -47.06 -19.94 -29.87
C PRO A 466 -46.45 -20.35 -31.25
N GLN A 467 -45.20 -20.81 -31.54
CA GLN A 467 -43.90 -21.03 -30.85
C GLN A 467 -42.76 -21.19 -31.90
N SER A 468 -41.48 -20.96 -31.54
CA SER A 468 -40.27 -21.44 -32.27
C SER A 468 -39.05 -21.52 -31.33
N ASN A 469 -38.97 -22.58 -30.51
CA ASN A 469 -38.06 -22.64 -29.36
C ASN A 469 -36.85 -23.56 -29.57
N THR A 470 -35.68 -23.00 -29.92
CA THR A 470 -34.37 -23.54 -29.50
C THR A 470 -33.23 -22.53 -29.63
N LEU A 471 -33.17 -21.77 -30.74
CA LEU A 471 -32.08 -20.81 -30.99
C LEU A 471 -32.37 -19.38 -30.51
N THR A 472 -33.63 -19.03 -30.28
CA THR A 472 -34.06 -17.68 -29.84
C THR A 472 -34.03 -17.48 -28.33
N LYS A 473 -33.69 -18.51 -27.53
CA LYS A 473 -33.96 -18.52 -26.08
C LYS A 473 -33.37 -17.33 -25.32
N ASN A 474 -32.11 -16.95 -25.56
CA ASN A 474 -31.50 -15.81 -24.88
C ASN A 474 -32.23 -14.47 -25.18
N LEU A 475 -32.58 -14.24 -26.45
CA LEU A 475 -33.38 -13.07 -26.85
C LEU A 475 -34.80 -13.13 -26.25
N GLN A 476 -35.42 -14.31 -26.21
CA GLN A 476 -36.75 -14.50 -25.63
C GLN A 476 -36.75 -14.28 -24.12
N ASP A 477 -35.75 -14.77 -23.40
CA ASP A 477 -35.59 -14.58 -21.95
C ASP A 477 -35.30 -13.10 -21.62
N ARG A 478 -34.48 -12.40 -22.43
CA ARG A 478 -34.30 -10.93 -22.35
C ARG A 478 -35.62 -10.20 -22.60
N LEU A 479 -36.35 -10.52 -23.67
CA LEU A 479 -37.67 -9.93 -23.98
C LEU A 479 -38.72 -10.20 -22.88
N ASN A 480 -38.68 -11.37 -22.24
CA ASN A 480 -39.53 -11.67 -21.08
C ASN A 480 -39.16 -10.77 -19.87
N GLY A 481 -37.86 -10.48 -19.67
CA GLY A 481 -37.40 -9.49 -18.70
C GLY A 481 -37.92 -8.08 -18.99
N PHE A 482 -37.85 -7.63 -20.24
CA PHE A 482 -38.42 -6.33 -20.63
C PHE A 482 -39.95 -6.28 -20.47
N ALA A 483 -40.67 -7.39 -20.72
CA ALA A 483 -42.09 -7.47 -20.45
C ALA A 483 -42.43 -7.42 -18.94
N ALA A 484 -41.57 -7.99 -18.08
CA ALA A 484 -41.71 -7.86 -16.63
C ALA A 484 -41.44 -6.42 -16.16
N ASN A 485 -40.40 -5.78 -16.68
CA ASN A 485 -40.06 -4.38 -16.37
C ASN A 485 -41.17 -3.42 -16.84
N LEU A 486 -41.72 -3.60 -18.04
CA LEU A 486 -42.87 -2.83 -18.54
C LEU A 486 -44.12 -3.01 -17.68
N LYS A 487 -44.37 -4.22 -17.16
CA LYS A 487 -45.47 -4.45 -16.22
C LYS A 487 -45.23 -3.70 -14.90
N GLN A 488 -44.03 -3.77 -14.34
CA GLN A 488 -43.67 -3.07 -13.11
C GLN A 488 -43.71 -1.55 -13.27
N ALA A 489 -43.37 -1.04 -14.46
CA ALA A 489 -43.52 0.36 -14.83
C ALA A 489 -45.00 0.77 -14.88
N ALA A 490 -45.86 0.04 -15.58
CA ALA A 490 -47.30 0.29 -15.60
C ALA A 490 -47.97 0.20 -14.21
N ASP A 491 -47.53 -0.75 -13.36
CA ASP A 491 -47.96 -0.86 -11.96
C ASP A 491 -47.46 0.33 -11.10
N SER A 492 -46.46 1.09 -11.57
CA SER A 492 -45.91 2.28 -10.91
C SER A 492 -46.51 3.58 -11.45
N ASP A 493 -46.68 3.70 -12.77
CA ASP A 493 -47.45 4.77 -13.42
C ASP A 493 -48.87 4.83 -12.86
N GLY A 494 -49.50 3.67 -12.66
CA GLY A 494 -50.80 3.56 -12.01
C GLY A 494 -50.81 4.01 -10.54
N LYS A 495 -49.68 3.96 -9.81
CA LYS A 495 -49.56 4.56 -8.47
C LYS A 495 -49.40 6.07 -8.55
N ILE A 496 -48.63 6.57 -9.53
CA ILE A 496 -48.45 8.00 -9.77
C ILE A 496 -49.79 8.65 -10.15
N ASP A 497 -50.54 8.10 -11.11
CA ASP A 497 -51.88 8.56 -11.48
C ASP A 497 -52.84 8.62 -10.27
N ARG A 498 -52.88 7.57 -9.45
CA ARG A 498 -53.67 7.56 -8.21
C ARG A 498 -53.21 8.64 -7.21
N SER A 499 -51.90 8.83 -7.07
CA SER A 499 -51.33 9.88 -6.20
C SER A 499 -51.71 11.29 -6.68
N VAL A 500 -51.61 11.56 -8.00
CA VAL A 500 -52.06 12.80 -8.63
C VAL A 500 -53.54 13.04 -8.33
N ARG A 501 -54.42 12.08 -8.63
CA ARG A 501 -55.87 12.20 -8.41
C ARG A 501 -56.22 12.42 -6.94
N GLN A 502 -55.57 11.71 -6.03
CA GLN A 502 -55.84 11.80 -4.59
C GLN A 502 -55.47 13.16 -3.98
N HIS A 503 -54.39 13.80 -4.47
CA HIS A 503 -53.89 15.05 -3.92
C HIS A 503 -54.26 16.29 -4.76
N MET A 504 -54.98 16.12 -5.87
CA MET A 504 -55.31 17.22 -6.79
C MET A 504 -56.10 18.36 -6.12
N ALA A 505 -57.04 18.03 -5.22
CA ALA A 505 -57.80 19.03 -4.46
C ALA A 505 -56.95 19.81 -3.44
N LEU A 506 -55.80 19.27 -3.02
CA LEU A 506 -54.84 19.95 -2.15
C LEU A 506 -53.94 20.89 -2.99
N MET A 507 -53.46 20.43 -4.15
CA MET A 507 -52.70 21.25 -5.10
C MET A 507 -53.56 22.37 -5.74
N ALA A 508 -54.88 22.21 -5.82
CA ALA A 508 -55.81 23.22 -6.34
C ALA A 508 -55.92 24.51 -5.49
N ILE A 509 -55.34 24.54 -4.27
CA ILE A 509 -55.23 25.74 -3.44
C ILE A 509 -54.28 26.79 -4.08
N LEU A 510 -53.52 26.38 -5.10
CA LEU A 510 -52.37 27.12 -5.65
C LEU A 510 -52.70 27.87 -6.95
N ASP A 511 -54.00 28.11 -7.21
CA ASP A 511 -54.51 28.83 -8.39
C ASP A 511 -55.18 30.16 -8.00
N THR A 512 -55.25 31.07 -8.98
CA THR A 512 -55.01 32.51 -8.81
C THR A 512 -56.23 33.39 -8.49
N ARG A 513 -57.34 32.84 -7.99
CA ARG A 513 -58.67 33.50 -8.10
C ARG A 513 -59.57 33.76 -6.86
N PRO A 514 -59.23 33.42 -5.60
CA PRO A 514 -60.07 33.83 -4.47
C PRO A 514 -59.31 34.50 -3.30
N ILE A 515 -58.71 35.69 -3.52
CA ILE A 515 -58.16 36.54 -2.43
C ILE A 515 -58.74 37.97 -2.45
N GLU A 516 -59.03 38.54 -3.63
CA GLU A 516 -59.55 39.92 -3.75
C GLU A 516 -60.93 40.17 -3.11
N SER A 517 -61.68 39.12 -2.78
CA SER A 517 -63.03 39.22 -2.22
C SER A 517 -63.09 39.21 -0.69
N ALA A 518 -61.95 39.13 0.02
CA ALA A 518 -61.92 38.84 1.45
C ALA A 518 -60.87 39.64 2.24
N LEU A 519 -61.04 40.96 2.36
CA LEU A 519 -60.94 41.77 3.61
C LEU A 519 -61.25 43.27 3.32
N PRO A 520 -61.71 44.06 4.31
CA PRO A 520 -62.20 45.43 4.10
C PRO A 520 -61.11 46.52 4.19
N SER A 521 -61.47 47.73 3.76
CA SER A 521 -60.60 48.91 3.75
C SER A 521 -60.45 49.61 5.11
N LEU A 522 -59.29 50.24 5.34
CA LEU A 522 -59.09 51.37 6.25
C LEU A 522 -57.90 52.24 5.77
N GLY A 523 -57.80 53.49 6.26
CA GLY A 523 -57.08 54.58 5.58
C GLY A 523 -55.59 54.78 5.92
N ARG A 524 -54.92 55.62 5.10
CA ARG A 524 -53.55 56.14 5.33
C ARG A 524 -53.46 56.96 6.62
N PRO A 525 -52.37 56.78 7.39
CA PRO A 525 -51.34 57.83 7.55
C PRO A 525 -49.91 57.23 7.55
N ILE A 526 -48.77 57.94 7.54
CA ILE A 526 -48.36 59.32 7.18
C ILE A 526 -46.86 59.23 6.80
N MET A 527 -46.31 60.19 6.03
CA MET A 527 -44.86 60.22 5.76
C MET A 527 -44.04 60.60 6.99
N SER A 528 -42.88 59.94 7.16
CA SER A 528 -41.67 60.54 7.72
C SER A 528 -40.53 60.36 6.70
N LEU A 529 -39.47 61.15 6.83
CA LEU A 529 -38.31 61.16 5.92
C LEU A 529 -37.05 61.34 6.75
N ASP A 530 -36.14 60.37 6.75
CA ASP A 530 -34.78 60.55 7.27
C ASP A 530 -33.73 60.14 6.22
N ALA A 531 -32.76 61.03 5.95
CA ALA A 531 -31.72 60.82 4.93
C ALA A 531 -30.76 59.65 5.23
N ASN A 532 -30.91 59.02 6.39
CA ASN A 532 -30.19 57.81 6.78
C ASN A 532 -30.81 56.54 6.14
N GLU A 533 -32.09 56.56 5.78
CA GLU A 533 -32.81 55.41 5.23
C GLU A 533 -32.38 55.12 3.77
N ASP A 534 -32.22 56.16 2.94
CA ASP A 534 -31.72 56.03 1.56
C ASP A 534 -30.33 55.36 1.49
N ALA A 535 -29.46 55.61 2.47
CA ALA A 535 -28.14 54.98 2.56
C ALA A 535 -28.26 53.47 2.84
N VAL A 536 -29.18 53.07 3.71
CA VAL A 536 -29.46 51.66 4.03
C VAL A 536 -30.11 50.95 2.84
N VAL A 537 -31.11 51.56 2.20
CA VAL A 537 -31.76 51.03 0.98
C VAL A 537 -30.75 50.92 -0.17
N GLY A 538 -29.86 51.90 -0.34
CA GLY A 538 -28.77 51.88 -1.31
C GLY A 538 -27.78 50.72 -1.09
N ALA A 539 -27.34 50.52 0.16
CA ALA A 539 -26.48 49.39 0.53
C ALA A 539 -27.15 48.02 0.32
N LEU A 540 -28.46 47.92 0.61
CA LEU A 540 -29.22 46.70 0.42
C LEU A 540 -29.42 46.37 -1.08
N LYS A 541 -29.68 47.38 -1.92
CA LYS A 541 -29.67 47.28 -3.40
C LYS A 541 -28.30 46.91 -3.98
N GLN A 542 -27.20 47.21 -3.27
CA GLN A 542 -25.86 46.78 -3.69
C GLN A 542 -25.57 45.33 -3.28
N SER A 543 -25.99 44.94 -2.07
CA SER A 543 -25.85 43.57 -1.55
C SER A 543 -26.65 42.55 -2.37
N LEU A 544 -27.87 42.90 -2.79
CA LEU A 544 -28.70 42.07 -3.68
C LEU A 544 -28.01 41.80 -5.04
N ARG A 545 -27.46 42.84 -5.68
CA ARG A 545 -26.74 42.69 -6.96
C ARG A 545 -25.44 41.89 -6.84
N GLN A 546 -24.79 41.90 -5.67
CA GLN A 546 -23.66 41.01 -5.38
C GLN A 546 -24.11 39.55 -5.23
N LEU A 547 -25.29 39.31 -4.64
CA LEU A 547 -25.86 37.97 -4.48
C LEU A 547 -26.35 37.38 -5.82
N GLU A 548 -26.91 38.19 -6.70
CA GLU A 548 -27.24 37.81 -8.09
C GLU A 548 -25.99 37.41 -8.89
N ALA A 549 -24.93 38.22 -8.80
CA ALA A 549 -23.64 37.91 -9.43
C ALA A 549 -23.00 36.61 -8.90
N LEU A 550 -23.12 36.34 -7.59
CA LEU A 550 -22.71 35.06 -7.00
C LEU A 550 -23.56 33.89 -7.50
N GLY A 551 -24.86 34.09 -7.76
CA GLY A 551 -25.72 33.10 -8.40
C GLY A 551 -25.23 32.70 -9.79
N ALA A 552 -24.91 33.69 -10.64
CA ALA A 552 -24.37 33.45 -11.98
C ALA A 552 -22.99 32.74 -11.94
N GLN A 553 -22.13 33.10 -10.99
CA GLN A 553 -20.83 32.43 -10.81
C GLN A 553 -20.97 30.96 -10.39
N ARG A 554 -22.00 30.59 -9.61
CA ARG A 554 -22.24 29.19 -9.20
C ARG A 554 -22.64 28.29 -10.36
N ALA A 555 -23.47 28.77 -11.29
CA ALA A 555 -23.81 28.03 -12.51
C ALA A 555 -22.55 27.77 -13.36
N GLY A 556 -21.73 28.81 -13.57
CA GLY A 556 -20.45 28.67 -14.26
C GLY A 556 -19.46 27.72 -13.56
N LEU A 557 -19.49 27.63 -12.23
CA LEU A 557 -18.68 26.67 -11.46
C LEU A 557 -19.15 25.22 -11.63
N GLU A 558 -20.46 24.95 -11.71
CA GLU A 558 -20.96 23.60 -11.93
C GLU A 558 -20.59 23.07 -13.33
N ASP A 559 -20.68 23.93 -14.35
CA ASP A 559 -20.27 23.57 -15.72
C ASP A 559 -18.75 23.53 -15.88
N MET A 560 -17.98 24.39 -15.19
CA MET A 560 -16.52 24.22 -15.09
C MET A 560 -16.12 22.91 -14.40
N LEU A 561 -16.83 22.43 -13.39
CA LEU A 561 -16.54 21.12 -12.77
C LEU A 561 -16.79 19.95 -13.75
N LYS A 562 -17.81 20.05 -14.60
CA LYS A 562 -18.07 19.06 -15.67
C LYS A 562 -17.02 19.14 -16.79
N ASP A 563 -16.60 20.35 -17.15
CA ASP A 563 -15.56 20.60 -18.16
C ASP A 563 -14.14 20.23 -17.67
N MET A 564 -13.87 20.36 -16.36
CA MET A 564 -12.68 19.81 -15.72
C MET A 564 -12.69 18.27 -15.75
N LYS A 565 -13.83 17.62 -15.47
CA LYS A 565 -13.95 16.15 -15.61
C LYS A 565 -13.64 15.66 -17.03
N THR A 566 -13.88 16.45 -18.07
CA THR A 566 -13.55 16.09 -19.46
C THR A 566 -12.15 16.50 -19.91
N LYS A 567 -11.35 17.17 -19.07
CA LYS A 567 -10.05 17.76 -19.45
C LYS A 567 -8.87 17.50 -18.49
N ASP A 568 -9.10 17.20 -17.22
CA ASP A 568 -8.05 17.22 -16.20
C ASP A 568 -7.20 15.94 -16.15
N ASP A 569 -6.10 15.95 -16.93
CA ASP A 569 -4.85 15.34 -16.52
C ASP A 569 -4.09 16.35 -15.63
N ILE A 570 -4.18 16.16 -14.31
CA ILE A 570 -3.44 16.84 -13.22
C ILE A 570 -3.40 18.38 -13.19
N LEU A 571 -4.27 19.03 -12.38
CA LEU A 571 -3.90 19.48 -11.00
C LEU A 571 -5.06 20.11 -10.15
N PRO A 572 -5.25 19.72 -8.87
CA PRO A 572 -6.14 20.45 -7.95
C PRO A 572 -5.48 21.70 -7.36
N LYS A 573 -6.04 22.90 -7.58
CA LYS A 573 -5.49 24.15 -6.97
C LYS A 573 -6.45 25.33 -6.70
N ALA A 574 -7.77 25.15 -6.77
CA ALA A 574 -8.73 26.26 -6.69
C ALA A 574 -9.93 26.10 -5.73
N GLN A 575 -10.21 24.90 -5.21
CA GLN A 575 -11.54 24.61 -4.64
C GLN A 575 -11.71 24.90 -3.14
N GLU A 576 -10.62 24.98 -2.37
CA GLU A 576 -10.69 24.98 -0.89
C GLU A 576 -10.93 26.37 -0.26
N GLN A 577 -10.44 27.44 -0.89
CA GLN A 577 -10.54 28.81 -0.34
C GLN A 577 -11.98 29.37 -0.31
N LEU A 578 -12.89 28.88 -1.15
CA LEU A 578 -14.25 29.44 -1.28
C LEU A 578 -15.21 28.94 -0.18
N LEU A 579 -15.05 27.69 0.29
CA LEU A 579 -15.91 27.10 1.31
C LEU A 579 -15.70 27.73 2.71
N LEU A 580 -14.45 28.00 3.08
CA LEU A 580 -14.09 28.58 4.38
C LEU A 580 -14.66 30.00 4.57
N HIS A 581 -14.80 30.78 3.50
CA HIS A 581 -15.34 32.15 3.58
C HIS A 581 -16.85 32.17 3.87
N ILE A 582 -17.61 31.26 3.24
CA ILE A 582 -19.07 31.17 3.39
C ILE A 582 -19.45 30.66 4.79
N GLN A 583 -18.69 29.69 5.31
CA GLN A 583 -18.94 29.09 6.63
C GLN A 583 -18.84 30.11 7.79
N ALA A 584 -17.94 31.11 7.65
CA ALA A 584 -17.68 32.09 8.70
C ALA A 584 -18.80 33.14 8.88
N GLN A 585 -19.40 33.60 7.77
CA GLN A 585 -20.41 34.68 7.82
C GLN A 585 -21.76 34.20 8.38
N ASN A 586 -22.16 32.97 8.10
CA ASN A 586 -23.45 32.42 8.53
C ASN A 586 -23.61 32.38 10.06
N ASN A 587 -22.52 32.10 10.78
CA ASN A 587 -22.54 31.93 12.24
C ASN A 587 -22.68 33.26 13.01
N GLN A 588 -22.48 34.41 12.36
CA GLN A 588 -22.52 35.72 13.01
C GLN A 588 -23.95 36.32 13.06
N PHE A 589 -24.83 35.91 12.14
CA PHE A 589 -26.20 36.43 12.03
C PHE A 589 -27.16 35.85 13.07
N ALA A 590 -27.03 34.57 13.40
CA ALA A 590 -27.98 33.80 14.21
C ALA A 590 -28.00 34.12 15.72
N SER A 591 -27.29 35.17 16.18
CA SER A 591 -27.02 35.41 17.61
C SER A 591 -27.83 36.55 18.25
N THR A 592 -28.67 37.27 17.48
CA THR A 592 -29.03 38.65 17.84
C THR A 592 -30.47 38.88 18.33
N PHE A 593 -31.47 38.07 17.94
CA PHE A 593 -32.89 38.37 18.24
C PHE A 593 -33.73 37.17 18.71
N ASN A 594 -34.68 37.46 19.61
CA ASN A 594 -35.58 36.52 20.28
C ASN A 594 -37.03 37.02 20.18
N ILE A 595 -37.95 36.21 19.63
CA ILE A 595 -39.38 36.54 19.47
C ILE A 595 -40.22 35.25 19.58
N GLU A 596 -40.67 34.87 20.79
CA GLU A 596 -41.52 33.68 20.98
C GLU A 596 -43.04 33.98 20.90
N ASP A 597 -43.48 35.21 21.18
CA ASP A 597 -44.91 35.56 21.28
C ASP A 597 -45.65 35.75 19.93
N TYR A 598 -44.96 35.84 18.79
CA TYR A 598 -45.60 36.05 17.48
C TYR A 598 -46.14 34.76 16.83
N THR A 599 -45.61 33.60 17.23
CA THR A 599 -45.84 32.31 16.56
C THR A 599 -47.27 31.77 16.71
N ALA A 600 -48.02 32.27 17.70
CA ALA A 600 -49.30 31.70 18.15
C ALA A 600 -50.49 31.83 17.18
N SER A 601 -50.38 32.56 16.06
CA SER A 601 -51.54 32.85 15.17
C SER A 601 -51.39 32.50 13.69
N PHE A 602 -50.23 32.01 13.21
CA PHE A 602 -50.00 31.75 11.77
C PHE A 602 -49.96 30.27 11.36
N GLU A 603 -49.74 29.33 12.29
CA GLU A 603 -49.44 27.91 12.01
C GLU A 603 -50.43 27.17 11.09
N LYS A 604 -51.72 27.54 11.11
CA LYS A 604 -52.78 26.71 10.51
C LYS A 604 -52.89 26.82 8.99
N CYS A 605 -52.52 27.97 8.41
CA CYS A 605 -52.61 28.18 6.96
C CYS A 605 -51.32 27.71 6.26
N TYR A 606 -50.17 28.02 6.84
CA TYR A 606 -48.85 27.72 6.26
C TYR A 606 -48.66 26.21 6.03
N LYS A 607 -48.96 25.37 7.03
CA LYS A 607 -48.83 23.90 6.94
C LYS A 607 -49.70 23.24 5.86
N GLN A 608 -50.86 23.83 5.50
CA GLN A 608 -51.67 23.31 4.39
C GLN A 608 -51.07 23.67 3.03
N ILE A 609 -50.59 24.91 2.91
CA ILE A 609 -49.90 25.40 1.72
C ILE A 609 -48.59 24.63 1.52
N GLU A 610 -47.78 24.41 2.55
CA GLU A 610 -46.56 23.58 2.44
C GLU A 610 -46.85 22.10 2.17
N GLY A 611 -47.92 21.53 2.72
CA GLY A 611 -48.34 20.16 2.38
C GLY A 611 -48.76 20.01 0.91
N ALA A 612 -49.48 21.01 0.38
CA ALA A 612 -49.85 21.10 -1.03
C ALA A 612 -48.63 21.27 -1.92
N ILE A 613 -47.77 22.22 -1.54
CA ILE A 613 -46.59 22.62 -2.28
C ILE A 613 -45.66 21.37 -2.29
N ALA A 614 -45.34 20.71 -1.16
CA ALA A 614 -44.38 19.60 -1.11
C ALA A 614 -44.77 18.36 -1.92
N LYS A 615 -46.06 18.00 -1.93
CA LYS A 615 -46.53 16.78 -2.60
C LYS A 615 -46.36 16.83 -4.13
N TYR A 616 -46.34 18.03 -4.73
CA TYR A 616 -46.11 18.19 -6.16
C TYR A 616 -44.66 17.96 -6.58
N ARG A 617 -43.64 18.46 -5.85
CA ARG A 617 -42.22 18.17 -6.19
C ARG A 617 -41.99 16.66 -6.21
N GLU A 618 -42.46 15.95 -5.18
CA GLU A 618 -42.41 14.48 -5.12
C GLU A 618 -43.06 13.84 -6.36
N ILE A 619 -44.28 14.26 -6.73
CA ILE A 619 -44.98 13.74 -7.91
C ILE A 619 -44.22 14.06 -9.22
N LYS A 620 -43.69 15.29 -9.37
CA LYS A 620 -42.93 15.75 -10.54
C LYS A 620 -41.62 14.99 -10.69
N GLU A 621 -40.90 14.75 -9.59
CA GLU A 621 -39.66 13.98 -9.58
C GLU A 621 -39.90 12.51 -9.94
N ASN A 622 -40.95 11.88 -9.38
CA ASN A 622 -41.34 10.52 -9.77
C ASN A 622 -41.74 10.41 -11.25
N ILE A 623 -42.42 11.43 -11.82
CA ILE A 623 -42.73 11.48 -13.26
C ILE A 623 -41.45 11.64 -14.10
N ASN A 624 -40.50 12.47 -13.66
CA ASN A 624 -39.22 12.68 -14.36
C ASN A 624 -38.34 11.42 -14.34
N GLU A 625 -38.28 10.68 -13.23
CA GLU A 625 -37.57 9.39 -13.17
C GLU A 625 -38.26 8.31 -14.01
N GLY A 626 -39.60 8.28 -14.02
CA GLY A 626 -40.36 7.45 -14.96
C GLY A 626 -40.05 7.76 -16.42
N LEU A 627 -39.94 9.04 -16.78
CA LEU A 627 -39.58 9.49 -18.12
C LEU A 627 -38.15 9.06 -18.50
N LYS A 628 -37.16 9.25 -17.61
CA LYS A 628 -35.79 8.75 -17.80
C LYS A 628 -35.77 7.24 -18.03
N PHE A 629 -36.47 6.48 -17.18
CA PHE A 629 -36.60 5.03 -17.31
C PHE A 629 -37.16 4.64 -18.69
N TYR A 630 -38.24 5.28 -19.15
CA TYR A 630 -38.82 4.99 -20.46
C TYR A 630 -37.90 5.36 -21.64
N VAL A 631 -37.12 6.44 -21.54
CA VAL A 631 -36.12 6.81 -22.56
C VAL A 631 -34.98 5.78 -22.63
N THR A 632 -34.37 5.41 -21.51
CA THR A 632 -33.32 4.37 -21.48
C THR A 632 -33.86 3.00 -21.88
N LEU A 633 -35.12 2.69 -21.56
CA LEU A 633 -35.82 1.49 -22.00
C LEU A 633 -36.05 1.48 -23.53
N GLN A 634 -36.39 2.62 -24.13
CA GLN A 634 -36.52 2.76 -25.58
C GLN A 634 -35.18 2.50 -26.30
N GLU A 635 -34.07 2.98 -25.74
CA GLU A 635 -32.72 2.70 -26.25
C GLU A 635 -32.35 1.21 -26.11
N ALA A 636 -32.61 0.61 -24.95
CA ALA A 636 -32.36 -0.83 -24.71
C ALA A 636 -33.20 -1.73 -25.64
N ILE A 637 -34.47 -1.38 -25.88
CA ILE A 637 -35.35 -2.07 -26.84
C ILE A 637 -34.85 -1.86 -28.27
N SER A 638 -34.36 -0.68 -28.62
CA SER A 638 -33.80 -0.40 -29.96
C SER A 638 -32.53 -1.22 -30.22
N ASN A 639 -31.65 -1.35 -29.23
CA ASN A 639 -30.48 -2.22 -29.31
C ASN A 639 -30.84 -3.70 -29.44
N ILE A 640 -31.92 -4.19 -28.81
CA ILE A 640 -32.41 -5.56 -28.99
C ILE A 640 -33.10 -5.75 -30.34
N LYS A 641 -33.84 -4.75 -30.83
CA LYS A 641 -34.41 -4.74 -32.18
C LYS A 641 -33.29 -4.85 -33.23
N GLN A 642 -32.19 -4.12 -33.03
CA GLN A 642 -31.00 -4.21 -33.89
C GLN A 642 -30.38 -5.62 -33.80
N GLN A 643 -30.05 -6.11 -32.60
CA GLN A 643 -29.49 -7.47 -32.42
C GLN A 643 -30.37 -8.59 -33.01
N ALA A 644 -31.69 -8.47 -32.93
CA ALA A 644 -32.62 -9.40 -33.56
C ALA A 644 -32.65 -9.26 -35.10
N SER A 645 -32.55 -8.03 -35.61
CA SER A 645 -32.43 -7.76 -37.05
C SER A 645 -31.10 -8.26 -37.61
N ASP A 646 -29.99 -8.09 -36.90
CA ASP A 646 -28.66 -8.55 -37.28
C ASP A 646 -28.59 -10.08 -37.30
N PHE A 647 -29.18 -10.74 -36.29
CA PHE A 647 -29.33 -12.18 -36.25
C PHE A 647 -30.18 -12.70 -37.42
N ALA A 648 -31.30 -12.05 -37.72
CA ALA A 648 -32.13 -12.37 -38.87
C ALA A 648 -31.39 -12.14 -40.20
N MET A 649 -30.66 -11.04 -40.34
CA MET A 649 -29.86 -10.69 -41.52
C MET A 649 -28.71 -11.67 -41.73
N THR A 650 -28.02 -12.08 -40.66
CA THR A 650 -26.99 -13.13 -40.70
C THR A 650 -27.59 -14.47 -41.12
N ARG A 651 -28.77 -14.84 -40.60
CA ARG A 651 -29.48 -16.06 -41.04
C ARG A 651 -29.94 -15.97 -42.49
N SER A 652 -30.39 -14.81 -42.97
CA SER A 652 -30.68 -14.56 -44.38
C SER A 652 -29.43 -14.48 -45.25
N MET A 653 -28.25 -14.19 -44.69
CA MET A 653 -26.97 -14.24 -45.40
C MET A 653 -26.49 -15.69 -45.53
N GLN A 654 -26.47 -16.46 -44.44
CA GLN A 654 -26.21 -17.92 -44.48
C GLN A 654 -27.19 -18.68 -45.37
N CYS A 655 -28.47 -18.28 -45.37
CA CYS A 655 -29.46 -18.86 -46.28
C CYS A 655 -29.19 -18.47 -47.74
N ARG A 656 -28.68 -17.25 -48.00
CA ARG A 656 -28.22 -16.85 -49.34
C ARG A 656 -26.93 -17.56 -49.75
N GLU A 657 -25.97 -17.81 -48.86
CA GLU A 657 -24.78 -18.62 -49.16
C GLU A 657 -25.16 -20.07 -49.50
N MET A 658 -26.04 -20.70 -48.69
CA MET A 658 -26.58 -22.03 -48.99
C MET A 658 -27.39 -22.05 -50.30
N VAL A 659 -28.19 -21.01 -50.57
CA VAL A 659 -28.90 -20.87 -51.83
C VAL A 659 -27.93 -20.62 -52.98
N GLU A 660 -26.85 -19.86 -52.82
CA GLU A 660 -25.85 -19.60 -53.86
C GLU A 660 -25.00 -20.83 -54.17
N ASP A 661 -24.72 -21.72 -53.23
CA ASP A 661 -24.11 -23.03 -53.51
C ASP A 661 -25.08 -23.97 -54.23
N VAL A 662 -26.38 -23.96 -53.87
CA VAL A 662 -27.44 -24.65 -54.64
C VAL A 662 -27.64 -24.00 -56.02
N GLN A 663 -27.50 -22.68 -56.14
CA GLN A 663 -27.61 -21.95 -57.39
C GLN A 663 -26.36 -22.14 -58.25
N ARG A 664 -25.16 -22.38 -57.68
CA ARG A 664 -23.98 -22.85 -58.42
C ARG A 664 -24.21 -24.25 -59.01
N GLN A 665 -25.04 -25.09 -58.37
CA GLN A 665 -25.48 -26.37 -58.92
C GLN A 665 -26.59 -26.26 -59.98
N ILE A 666 -27.29 -25.12 -60.09
CA ILE A 666 -28.50 -24.96 -60.93
C ILE A 666 -28.36 -23.90 -62.04
N SER A 667 -27.54 -22.86 -61.86
CA SER A 667 -27.27 -21.76 -62.80
C SER A 667 -26.35 -22.12 -63.97
N GLY A 668 -26.32 -23.40 -64.36
CA GLY A 668 -26.00 -23.77 -65.74
C GLY A 668 -27.07 -23.30 -66.76
N LEU A 669 -28.16 -22.67 -66.30
CA LEU A 669 -29.36 -22.34 -67.09
C LEU A 669 -29.82 -20.86 -66.98
N SER A 670 -28.93 -19.95 -67.38
CA SER A 670 -29.14 -18.79 -68.31
C SER A 670 -30.24 -17.69 -68.13
N VAL A 671 -29.97 -16.53 -68.76
CA VAL A 671 -30.84 -15.35 -69.09
C VAL A 671 -31.31 -14.49 -67.88
N GLN A 672 -30.62 -13.41 -67.46
CA GLN A 672 -30.44 -12.04 -68.02
C GLN A 672 -31.56 -11.00 -67.68
N PRO A 673 -31.22 -9.69 -67.46
CA PRO A 673 -32.01 -8.71 -66.67
C PRO A 673 -32.55 -7.56 -67.58
N PRO A 674 -32.28 -6.21 -67.52
CA PRO A 674 -31.56 -5.27 -66.61
C PRO A 674 -32.35 -3.96 -66.20
N TYR A 675 -31.68 -2.99 -65.54
CA TYR A 675 -31.98 -1.53 -65.44
C TYR A 675 -33.11 -1.03 -64.46
N TYR A 676 -33.09 0.20 -63.89
CA TYR A 676 -32.11 1.33 -63.84
C TYR A 676 -32.33 2.31 -62.64
N HIS A 677 -31.26 3.03 -62.24
CA HIS A 677 -31.21 4.40 -61.63
C HIS A 677 -31.60 4.72 -60.16
N GLN A 678 -31.21 5.95 -59.75
CA GLN A 678 -31.17 6.61 -58.41
C GLN A 678 -31.90 8.01 -58.53
N PRO A 679 -31.75 9.05 -57.66
CA PRO A 679 -31.23 9.16 -56.28
C PRO A 679 -32.20 9.77 -55.19
N PRO A 680 -32.10 11.02 -54.66
CA PRO A 680 -32.13 11.33 -53.21
C PRO A 680 -33.35 12.24 -52.80
N PRO A 681 -33.42 13.00 -51.66
CA PRO A 681 -32.51 13.21 -50.51
C PRO A 681 -33.17 13.25 -49.08
N GLN A 682 -32.43 13.83 -48.12
CA GLN A 682 -32.79 14.46 -46.81
C GLN A 682 -34.03 15.41 -46.81
N PRO A 683 -34.45 16.02 -45.66
CA PRO A 683 -34.24 15.70 -44.22
C PRO A 683 -35.51 15.90 -43.31
N GLY A 684 -35.36 15.64 -42.00
CA GLY A 684 -35.68 16.65 -40.96
C GLY A 684 -37.08 16.72 -40.28
N GLY A 685 -37.05 16.82 -38.94
CA GLY A 685 -38.07 17.48 -38.09
C GLY A 685 -39.29 16.65 -37.65
N GLY A 686 -39.95 16.98 -36.54
CA GLY A 686 -39.60 17.97 -35.50
C GLY A 686 -40.78 18.35 -34.60
N GLY A 687 -40.52 18.71 -33.33
CA GLY A 687 -41.54 19.13 -32.35
C GLY A 687 -42.34 17.97 -31.72
N GLY A 688 -43.09 18.19 -30.63
CA GLY A 688 -43.25 19.43 -29.85
C GLY A 688 -44.32 19.30 -28.75
N GLY A 689 -44.40 20.28 -27.85
CA GLY A 689 -45.27 20.27 -26.65
C GLY A 689 -44.68 19.44 -25.49
N GLY A 690 -44.91 19.76 -24.21
CA GLY A 690 -45.85 20.71 -23.61
C GLY A 690 -46.96 19.96 -22.84
N GLY A 691 -47.36 20.35 -21.63
CA GLY A 691 -46.85 21.42 -20.76
C GLY A 691 -47.64 21.51 -19.44
N GLY A 692 -47.05 22.09 -18.38
CA GLY A 692 -47.67 22.24 -17.04
C GLY A 692 -47.76 20.93 -16.23
N GLY A 693 -47.95 20.97 -14.91
CA GLY A 693 -48.06 22.08 -13.95
C GLY A 693 -48.49 21.53 -12.57
N GLY A 694 -48.42 22.30 -11.47
CA GLY A 694 -49.07 21.87 -10.21
C GLY A 694 -48.50 22.30 -8.84
N VAL A 695 -47.27 22.84 -8.74
CA VAL A 695 -46.66 23.56 -7.58
C VAL A 695 -46.62 22.84 -6.20
N GLY A 696 -45.53 22.70 -5.42
CA GLY A 696 -44.12 23.15 -5.40
C GLY A 696 -43.26 22.38 -4.33
N GLY A 697 -42.82 22.98 -3.19
CA GLY A 697 -42.07 22.41 -2.02
C GLY A 697 -42.63 22.71 -0.58
N GLY A 698 -41.79 22.88 0.47
CA GLY A 698 -42.27 23.24 1.84
C GLY A 698 -41.61 22.41 2.95
N TYR A 699 -41.31 23.02 4.10
CA TYR A 699 -39.93 23.04 4.60
C TYR A 699 -39.72 23.11 6.13
N LEU A 700 -38.51 22.70 6.57
CA LEU A 700 -37.64 23.22 7.67
C LEU A 700 -38.22 23.36 9.12
N TYR A 701 -37.69 22.69 10.18
CA TYR A 701 -36.38 22.85 10.93
C TYR A 701 -36.37 24.05 11.93
N PRO A 702 -35.39 24.26 12.87
CA PRO A 702 -34.20 23.49 13.35
C PRO A 702 -34.42 23.05 14.85
N PRO A 703 -33.65 23.33 15.96
CA PRO A 703 -32.22 23.64 16.26
C PRO A 703 -31.58 22.80 17.45
N GLN A 704 -30.53 23.30 18.15
CA GLN A 704 -29.81 22.69 19.31
C GLN A 704 -29.09 23.74 20.22
N PRO A 705 -28.60 23.35 21.42
CA PRO A 705 -27.40 23.94 22.10
C PRO A 705 -26.51 22.89 22.86
N THR A 706 -25.49 23.17 23.70
CA THR A 706 -24.14 23.81 23.54
C THR A 706 -23.15 23.25 24.65
N GLN A 707 -21.91 23.79 24.81
CA GLN A 707 -20.89 23.44 25.85
C GLN A 707 -20.13 24.70 26.39
N GLN A 708 -19.38 24.61 27.52
CA GLN A 708 -18.40 25.64 27.98
C GLN A 708 -17.18 25.08 28.81
N PRO A 709 -16.03 25.81 28.95
CA PRO A 709 -14.75 25.29 29.53
C PRO A 709 -13.97 26.20 30.55
N GLY A 710 -12.79 25.74 31.04
CA GLY A 710 -11.71 26.52 31.72
C GLY A 710 -11.00 25.75 32.88
N PRO A 711 -9.86 26.20 33.49
CA PRO A 711 -8.88 27.27 33.18
C PRO A 711 -7.40 26.72 33.07
N SER A 712 -6.35 27.52 33.34
CA SER A 712 -4.93 27.21 33.02
C SER A 712 -3.85 27.60 34.06
N GLY A 713 -2.61 27.06 33.91
CA GLY A 713 -1.36 27.47 34.58
C GLY A 713 -0.38 26.29 34.85
N PRO A 714 0.87 26.51 35.33
CA PRO A 714 1.71 27.72 35.33
C PRO A 714 3.08 27.51 34.59
N GLN A 715 3.85 28.59 34.37
CA GLN A 715 5.19 28.52 33.76
C GLN A 715 6.31 28.21 34.77
N TYR A 716 7.31 27.43 34.34
CA TYR A 716 8.68 27.44 34.89
C TYR A 716 9.70 27.24 33.76
N GLY A 717 10.74 28.07 33.73
CA GLY A 717 11.87 27.92 32.80
C GLY A 717 13.18 28.46 33.42
N PRO A 718 14.33 27.89 33.05
CA PRO A 718 15.64 28.50 33.29
C PRO A 718 16.22 29.12 32.01
N SER A 719 17.06 30.15 32.16
CA SER A 719 17.65 30.90 31.06
C SER A 719 18.72 30.12 30.29
N ALA A 720 18.54 30.00 28.98
CA ALA A 720 19.64 29.84 28.02
C ALA A 720 19.76 31.13 27.19
N SER A 721 20.98 31.50 26.79
CA SER A 721 21.19 32.62 25.86
C SER A 721 20.60 32.27 24.50
N ALA A 722 19.55 32.99 24.09
CA ALA A 722 18.81 32.71 22.86
C ALA A 722 19.75 32.65 21.64
N ASN A 723 19.58 31.63 20.80
CA ASN A 723 20.36 31.49 19.57
C ASN A 723 20.09 32.68 18.61
N GLU A 724 21.16 33.23 18.03
CA GLU A 724 21.08 34.41 17.20
C GLU A 724 20.43 34.14 15.83
N PHE A 725 20.69 32.96 15.25
CA PHE A 725 20.34 32.57 13.89
C PHE A 725 19.06 31.72 13.77
N VAL A 726 18.86 30.76 14.69
CA VAL A 726 17.70 29.85 14.67
C VAL A 726 16.80 30.06 15.89
N LYS A 727 15.55 30.44 15.63
CA LYS A 727 14.56 30.82 16.66
C LYS A 727 13.31 29.94 16.66
N SER A 728 13.32 28.88 15.85
CA SER A 728 12.17 28.01 15.61
C SER A 728 12.58 26.60 15.20
N VAL A 729 11.79 25.60 15.61
CA VAL A 729 11.99 24.19 15.27
C VAL A 729 10.67 23.59 14.76
N PHE A 730 10.72 22.83 13.67
CA PHE A 730 9.61 22.05 13.15
C PHE A 730 9.92 20.56 13.24
N VAL A 731 8.99 19.76 13.79
CA VAL A 731 9.24 18.37 14.20
C VAL A 731 8.20 17.42 13.60
N PHE A 732 8.67 16.28 13.08
CA PHE A 732 7.88 15.25 12.40
C PHE A 732 8.37 13.85 12.79
N GLY A 733 7.45 12.91 13.05
CA GLY A 733 7.81 11.56 13.51
C GLY A 733 6.69 10.82 14.27
N ASP A 734 7.09 9.81 15.04
CA ASP A 734 6.22 8.93 15.82
C ASP A 734 6.08 9.34 17.31
N SER A 735 5.82 8.39 18.22
CA SER A 735 5.69 8.62 19.67
C SER A 735 7.01 9.00 20.37
N LEU A 736 8.16 8.87 19.72
CA LEU A 736 9.44 9.36 20.24
C LEU A 736 9.53 10.90 20.19
N PHE A 737 8.72 11.54 19.35
CA PHE A 737 8.64 13.00 19.19
C PHE A 737 7.25 13.60 19.47
N ASP A 738 6.19 12.80 19.59
CA ASP A 738 4.81 13.27 19.82
C ASP A 738 4.71 14.17 21.08
N PRO A 739 4.35 15.46 20.93
CA PRO A 739 4.21 16.42 22.03
C PRO A 739 2.86 16.32 22.74
N GLY A 740 1.96 15.44 22.31
CA GLY A 740 0.56 15.39 22.72
C GLY A 740 -0.45 15.69 21.60
N ASN A 741 -0.13 15.41 20.32
CA ASN A 741 -1.07 15.59 19.21
C ASN A 741 -2.21 14.56 19.23
N ASN A 742 -1.93 13.30 19.55
CA ASN A 742 -2.89 12.19 19.41
C ASN A 742 -4.22 12.36 20.16
N PRO A 743 -4.28 12.89 21.40
CA PRO A 743 -5.55 13.15 22.11
C PRO A 743 -6.54 14.08 21.37
N PHE A 744 -6.04 14.94 20.50
CA PHE A 744 -6.84 15.87 19.69
C PHE A 744 -7.30 15.26 18.35
N VAL A 745 -6.80 14.07 17.99
CA VAL A 745 -7.14 13.39 16.73
C VAL A 745 -8.36 12.49 16.93
N LYS A 746 -9.43 12.80 16.19
CA LYS A 746 -10.71 12.07 16.28
C LYS A 746 -10.52 10.58 16.00
N ASN A 747 -11.01 9.74 16.91
CA ASN A 747 -10.90 8.28 16.91
C ASN A 747 -9.46 7.71 17.04
N CYS A 748 -8.46 8.52 17.45
CA CYS A 748 -7.15 7.99 17.79
C CYS A 748 -7.19 7.25 19.13
N THR A 749 -6.74 5.99 19.18
CA THR A 749 -6.69 5.18 20.41
C THR A 749 -5.27 5.01 20.96
N ALA A 750 -4.25 5.37 20.19
CA ALA A 750 -2.87 5.46 20.68
C ALA A 750 -2.68 6.78 21.45
N GLN A 751 -3.04 6.83 22.73
CA GLN A 751 -2.92 8.03 23.58
C GLN A 751 -2.09 7.79 24.85
N ALA A 752 -1.53 8.86 25.41
CA ALA A 752 -0.79 8.89 26.68
C ALA A 752 -1.18 10.13 27.54
N ASN A 753 -2.46 10.50 27.49
CA ASN A 753 -3.07 11.63 28.20
C ASN A 753 -3.65 11.26 29.58
N PHE A 754 -3.15 10.17 30.18
CA PHE A 754 -3.57 9.67 31.48
C PHE A 754 -2.36 9.38 32.38
N PRO A 755 -2.52 9.37 33.73
CA PRO A 755 -1.43 9.04 34.64
C PRO A 755 -0.90 7.62 34.37
N PRO A 756 0.41 7.36 34.55
CA PRO A 756 1.44 8.23 35.12
C PRO A 756 2.26 9.06 34.11
N TYR A 757 1.87 9.15 32.83
CA TYR A 757 2.63 9.90 31.82
C TYR A 757 2.79 11.39 32.20
N GLY A 758 3.88 12.03 31.76
CA GLY A 758 4.22 13.43 32.08
C GLY A 758 4.58 13.76 33.54
N SER A 759 4.50 12.78 34.46
CA SER A 759 4.58 12.99 35.92
C SER A 759 5.92 13.51 36.50
N ASN A 760 6.98 13.69 35.72
CA ASN A 760 8.28 14.18 36.17
C ASN A 760 8.48 15.68 35.88
N PHE A 761 8.46 16.10 34.60
CA PHE A 761 8.64 17.52 34.24
C PHE A 761 7.35 18.33 34.23
N PHE A 762 6.24 17.76 33.75
CA PHE A 762 4.97 18.47 33.58
C PHE A 762 4.04 18.36 34.80
N GLY A 763 4.30 17.39 35.69
CA GLY A 763 3.45 17.07 36.85
C GLY A 763 2.10 16.43 36.51
N GLN A 764 1.70 16.46 35.23
CA GLN A 764 0.42 15.97 34.72
C GLN A 764 0.60 15.36 33.31
N PRO A 765 -0.32 14.49 32.85
CA PRO A 765 -0.24 13.89 31.52
C PRO A 765 -0.39 14.93 30.41
N THR A 766 0.53 14.90 29.44
CA THR A 766 0.52 15.82 28.28
C THR A 766 0.30 15.12 26.95
N GLY A 767 0.04 13.80 26.93
CA GLY A 767 -0.02 13.01 25.70
C GLY A 767 1.34 12.55 25.16
N ARG A 768 2.46 13.04 25.72
CA ARG A 768 3.81 12.50 25.48
C ARG A 768 3.93 11.08 26.03
N PHE A 769 4.51 10.17 25.26
CA PHE A 769 4.71 8.76 25.63
C PHE A 769 5.90 8.53 26.59
N THR A 770 6.13 9.43 27.55
CA THR A 770 7.22 9.33 28.54
C THR A 770 6.86 10.01 29.86
N ASN A 771 7.74 9.96 30.87
CA ASN A 771 7.53 10.63 32.14
C ASN A 771 7.73 12.16 32.09
N GLY A 772 8.25 12.72 31.00
CA GLY A 772 8.45 14.17 30.88
C GLY A 772 8.81 14.62 29.47
N ARG A 773 9.96 15.28 29.31
CA ARG A 773 10.44 15.85 28.04
C ARG A 773 10.96 14.79 27.05
N THR A 774 10.70 15.04 25.78
CA THR A 774 11.23 14.33 24.61
C THR A 774 12.56 14.95 24.12
N VAL A 775 13.20 14.36 23.10
CA VAL A 775 14.38 14.97 22.46
C VAL A 775 14.10 16.37 21.92
N ALA A 776 12.95 16.58 21.27
CA ALA A 776 12.56 17.89 20.74
C ALA A 776 12.47 18.95 21.85
N ASP A 777 11.85 18.60 22.98
CA ASP A 777 11.71 19.51 24.12
C ASP A 777 13.07 19.93 24.70
N PHE A 778 14.05 19.01 24.77
CA PHE A 778 15.39 19.32 25.26
C PHE A 778 16.20 20.19 24.29
N ILE A 779 16.15 19.94 22.98
CA ILE A 779 16.88 20.80 22.03
C ILE A 779 16.26 22.21 21.96
N ALA A 780 14.93 22.35 22.10
CA ALA A 780 14.29 23.66 22.25
C ALA A 780 14.84 24.44 23.46
N GLN A 781 15.00 23.76 24.61
CA GLN A 781 15.63 24.36 25.79
C GLN A 781 17.10 24.72 25.56
N PHE A 782 17.86 23.94 24.78
CA PHE A 782 19.25 24.26 24.44
C PHE A 782 19.41 25.41 23.42
N LEU A 783 18.40 25.63 22.57
CA LEU A 783 18.30 26.80 21.67
C LEU A 783 17.87 28.08 22.41
N GLY A 784 17.32 27.95 23.62
CA GLY A 784 16.75 29.07 24.39
C GLY A 784 15.39 29.53 23.89
N ILE A 785 14.59 28.61 23.34
CA ILE A 785 13.22 28.87 22.86
C ILE A 785 12.19 28.09 23.68
N GLU A 786 10.93 28.53 23.66
CA GLU A 786 9.82 27.78 24.27
C GLU A 786 9.63 26.41 23.57
N LEU A 787 9.07 25.45 24.31
CA LEU A 787 8.74 24.13 23.77
C LEU A 787 7.72 24.25 22.63
N GLN A 788 7.90 23.49 21.55
CA GLN A 788 6.95 23.48 20.43
C GLN A 788 5.61 22.90 20.90
N LYS A 789 4.52 23.66 20.74
CA LYS A 789 3.17 23.15 20.99
C LYS A 789 2.80 22.04 19.98
N PRO A 790 1.89 21.12 20.35
CA PRO A 790 1.25 20.21 19.40
C PRO A 790 0.51 20.99 18.31
N PHE A 791 0.71 20.63 17.04
CA PHE A 791 -0.05 21.20 15.91
C PHE A 791 -1.56 21.15 16.15
N GLN A 792 -2.09 20.00 16.60
CA GLN A 792 -3.53 19.79 16.72
C GLN A 792 -4.15 20.68 17.82
N GLU A 793 -3.43 20.88 18.93
CA GLU A 793 -3.82 21.81 20.00
C GLU A 793 -3.89 23.24 19.48
N VAL A 794 -2.83 23.69 18.80
CA VAL A 794 -2.74 25.05 18.22
C VAL A 794 -3.80 25.28 17.14
N TYR A 795 -4.06 24.28 16.30
CA TYR A 795 -5.07 24.35 15.25
C TYR A 795 -6.49 24.43 15.83
N GLN A 796 -6.76 23.75 16.95
CA GLN A 796 -8.03 23.91 17.68
C GLN A 796 -8.13 25.26 18.40
N GLU A 797 -7.07 25.72 19.09
CA GLU A 797 -7.03 27.08 19.67
C GLU A 797 -7.24 28.17 18.60
N PHE A 798 -6.74 27.96 17.38
CA PHE A 798 -6.90 28.89 16.26
C PHE A 798 -8.31 28.85 15.66
N THR A 799 -8.82 27.66 15.32
CA THR A 799 -10.14 27.51 14.69
C THR A 799 -11.31 27.85 15.61
N ASN A 800 -11.13 27.78 16.94
CA ASN A 800 -12.12 28.25 17.92
C ASN A 800 -11.94 29.75 18.31
N GLY A 801 -10.94 30.44 17.77
CA GLY A 801 -10.70 31.87 17.98
C GLY A 801 -9.97 32.24 19.29
N SER A 802 -9.60 31.26 20.13
CA SER A 802 -8.81 31.51 21.37
C SER A 802 -7.38 31.98 21.08
N ARG A 803 -6.85 31.65 19.90
CA ARG A 803 -5.53 32.03 19.38
C ARG A 803 -5.69 32.73 18.03
N LYS A 804 -4.97 33.84 17.84
CA LYS A 804 -4.97 34.58 16.57
C LYS A 804 -3.89 34.10 15.59
N ASP A 805 -2.73 33.69 16.10
CA ASP A 805 -1.54 33.42 15.30
C ASP A 805 -0.80 32.16 15.78
N PHE A 806 -0.16 31.46 14.84
CA PHE A 806 0.61 30.24 15.11
C PHE A 806 1.95 30.56 15.82
N PRO A 807 2.49 29.64 16.67
CA PRO A 807 3.69 29.91 17.45
C PRO A 807 4.94 30.20 16.59
N ALA A 808 5.55 31.35 16.81
CA ALA A 808 6.76 31.78 16.09
C ALA A 808 8.03 30.97 16.46
N ASN A 809 8.01 30.21 17.55
CA ASN A 809 9.05 29.24 17.92
C ASN A 809 8.92 27.88 17.21
N GLY A 810 8.00 27.77 16.24
CA GLY A 810 7.76 26.55 15.47
C GLY A 810 6.75 25.60 16.12
N ILE A 811 6.49 24.48 15.44
CA ILE A 811 5.36 23.59 15.70
C ILE A 811 5.83 22.13 15.62
N ASN A 812 5.30 21.28 16.50
CA ASN A 812 5.56 19.84 16.46
C ASN A 812 4.33 19.09 15.96
N PHE A 813 4.49 18.41 14.81
CA PHE A 813 3.45 17.66 14.09
C PHE A 813 3.53 16.14 14.35
N ALA A 814 4.54 15.67 15.10
CA ALA A 814 4.71 14.24 15.37
C ALA A 814 3.49 13.62 16.07
N SER A 815 3.21 12.35 15.79
CA SER A 815 1.97 11.67 16.20
C SER A 815 2.29 10.23 16.61
N GLY A 816 1.92 9.86 17.83
CA GLY A 816 2.27 8.58 18.44
C GLY A 816 1.81 7.40 17.62
N GLY A 817 2.72 6.44 17.36
CA GLY A 817 2.42 5.30 16.50
C GLY A 817 2.26 5.60 15.01
N SER A 818 2.58 6.81 14.54
CA SER A 818 2.78 7.08 13.12
C SER A 818 3.95 6.24 12.55
N GLY A 819 4.15 6.29 11.23
CA GLY A 819 5.26 5.59 10.59
C GLY A 819 5.41 5.91 9.10
N VAL A 820 6.41 5.30 8.48
CA VAL A 820 6.84 5.55 7.09
C VAL A 820 5.69 5.40 6.07
N LEU A 821 4.82 4.41 6.29
CA LEU A 821 3.80 3.98 5.33
C LEU A 821 2.43 4.58 5.73
N PRO A 822 1.65 5.15 4.79
CA PRO A 822 0.37 5.81 5.09
C PRO A 822 -0.71 4.93 5.77
N TYR A 823 -0.49 3.62 5.84
CA TYR A 823 -1.38 2.64 6.46
C TYR A 823 -0.85 2.07 7.79
N THR A 824 0.36 2.42 8.22
CA THR A 824 0.88 2.03 9.55
C THR A 824 -0.08 2.52 10.63
N ASN A 825 -0.56 1.60 11.46
CA ASN A 825 -1.44 1.88 12.61
C ASN A 825 -2.72 2.68 12.26
N LYS A 826 -3.17 2.67 10.99
CA LYS A 826 -4.39 3.37 10.55
C LYS A 826 -5.65 2.94 11.31
N ASN A 827 -5.68 1.70 11.81
CA ASN A 827 -6.74 1.14 12.65
C ASN A 827 -6.83 1.75 14.06
N VAL A 828 -5.80 2.47 14.52
CA VAL A 828 -5.78 3.18 15.81
C VAL A 828 -5.72 4.71 15.65
N GLY A 829 -6.09 5.22 14.46
CA GLY A 829 -6.43 6.62 14.20
C GLY A 829 -5.29 7.63 14.29
N VAL A 830 -4.03 7.20 14.12
CA VAL A 830 -2.83 8.06 14.16
C VAL A 830 -2.75 8.99 12.94
N THR A 831 -1.98 10.08 13.04
CA THR A 831 -1.70 10.99 11.90
C THR A 831 -0.46 10.50 11.13
N PRO A 832 -0.60 9.95 9.90
CA PRO A 832 0.54 9.45 9.13
C PRO A 832 1.52 10.57 8.78
N ILE A 833 2.80 10.27 8.65
CA ILE A 833 3.85 11.28 8.44
C ILE A 833 3.60 12.13 7.17
N GLN A 834 2.95 11.59 6.15
CA GLN A 834 2.53 12.35 4.96
C GLN A 834 1.49 13.44 5.27
N VAL A 835 0.60 13.20 6.24
CA VAL A 835 -0.40 14.17 6.70
C VAL A 835 0.23 15.21 7.62
N GLN A 836 1.21 14.82 8.46
CA GLN A 836 1.99 15.77 9.26
C GLN A 836 2.67 16.83 8.36
N LEU A 837 3.21 16.42 7.21
CA LEU A 837 3.76 17.33 6.20
C LEU A 837 2.68 18.19 5.52
N GLN A 838 1.51 17.61 5.20
CA GLN A 838 0.40 18.36 4.63
C GLN A 838 -0.08 19.47 5.57
N GLN A 839 -0.08 19.22 6.89
CA GLN A 839 -0.41 20.23 7.90
C GLN A 839 0.57 21.42 7.86
N LEU A 840 1.88 21.20 7.71
CA LEU A 840 2.83 22.30 7.49
C LEU A 840 2.54 23.03 6.16
N GLN A 841 2.30 22.28 5.07
CA GLN A 841 2.02 22.85 3.75
C GLN A 841 0.80 23.79 3.79
N THR A 842 -0.30 23.38 4.40
CA THR A 842 -1.51 24.21 4.58
C THR A 842 -1.21 25.51 5.32
N LEU A 843 -0.42 25.48 6.40
CA LEU A 843 -0.04 26.70 7.13
C LEU A 843 0.83 27.66 6.30
N ILE A 844 1.56 27.16 5.31
CA ILE A 844 2.38 27.97 4.40
C ILE A 844 1.53 28.55 3.27
N ASP A 845 0.63 27.76 2.70
CA ASP A 845 -0.24 28.18 1.60
C ASP A 845 -1.36 29.13 2.05
N GLU A 846 -1.82 29.02 3.30
CA GLU A 846 -2.64 30.03 3.98
C GLU A 846 -1.82 31.27 4.45
N ASN A 847 -0.50 31.30 4.25
CA ASN A 847 0.41 32.35 4.73
C ASN A 847 0.35 32.58 6.26
N ARG A 848 0.04 31.53 7.05
CA ARG A 848 0.12 31.54 8.53
C ARG A 848 1.56 31.43 9.04
N LEU A 849 2.44 30.82 8.23
CA LEU A 849 3.87 30.74 8.49
C LEU A 849 4.64 31.38 7.32
N HIS A 850 5.31 32.50 7.60
CA HIS A 850 6.11 33.19 6.59
C HIS A 850 7.36 32.37 6.21
N LYS A 851 7.69 32.33 4.91
CA LYS A 851 8.80 31.53 4.38
C LYS A 851 10.18 31.90 4.96
N THR A 852 10.35 33.13 5.42
CA THR A 852 11.56 33.62 6.11
C THR A 852 11.76 33.03 7.51
N LEU A 853 10.68 32.63 8.21
CA LEU A 853 10.78 31.87 9.46
C LEU A 853 11.26 30.44 9.17
N ILE A 854 10.68 29.83 8.13
CA ILE A 854 10.95 28.45 7.72
C ILE A 854 12.39 28.25 7.23
N SER A 855 12.94 29.15 6.42
CA SER A 855 14.36 29.10 6.02
C SER A 855 15.33 29.15 7.20
N ASN A 856 14.91 29.80 8.30
CA ASN A 856 15.71 30.07 9.48
C ASN A 856 15.36 29.11 10.64
N SER A 857 14.64 28.02 10.36
CA SER A 857 14.26 26.99 11.33
C SER A 857 15.14 25.73 11.24
N LEU A 858 15.24 24.97 12.34
CA LEU A 858 15.70 23.57 12.29
C LEU A 858 14.51 22.62 12.04
N PHE A 859 14.73 21.58 11.24
CA PHE A 859 13.74 20.55 10.92
C PHE A 859 14.18 19.19 11.47
N PHE A 860 13.35 18.56 12.30
CA PHE A 860 13.63 17.28 12.96
C PHE A 860 12.78 16.15 12.37
N LEU A 861 13.46 15.16 11.79
CA LEU A 861 12.85 14.09 10.99
C LEU A 861 13.35 12.71 11.46
N GLU A 862 12.44 11.75 11.53
CA GLU A 862 12.76 10.35 11.86
C GLU A 862 12.72 9.42 10.63
N SER A 863 11.92 9.76 9.60
CA SER A 863 11.61 8.87 8.48
C SER A 863 11.28 9.64 7.20
N VAL A 864 11.98 9.39 6.07
CA VAL A 864 12.15 10.49 5.08
C VAL A 864 12.21 10.20 3.56
N SER A 865 12.12 8.95 3.08
CA SER A 865 12.49 8.60 1.68
C SER A 865 11.71 9.28 0.54
N HIS A 866 10.49 9.77 0.77
CA HIS A 866 9.68 10.54 -0.19
C HIS A 866 9.21 11.89 0.39
N PHE A 867 9.92 12.37 1.41
CA PHE A 867 9.52 13.49 2.26
C PHE A 867 10.53 14.66 2.17
N LEU A 868 11.80 14.38 1.89
CA LEU A 868 12.86 15.40 1.75
C LEU A 868 12.62 16.41 0.62
N ASP A 869 12.19 15.97 -0.56
CA ASP A 869 11.93 16.87 -1.70
C ASP A 869 10.94 17.97 -1.31
N LYS A 870 9.82 17.56 -0.72
CA LYS A 870 8.75 18.46 -0.26
C LYS A 870 9.19 19.36 0.91
N ILE A 871 9.98 18.83 1.86
CA ILE A 871 10.55 19.61 2.96
C ILE A 871 11.48 20.72 2.44
N TYR A 872 12.28 20.43 1.42
CA TYR A 872 13.14 21.42 0.78
C TYR A 872 12.32 22.45 -0.03
N GLU A 873 11.27 22.01 -0.73
CA GLU A 873 10.33 22.85 -1.49
C GLU A 873 9.55 23.84 -0.61
N VAL A 874 9.10 23.44 0.58
CA VAL A 874 8.46 24.38 1.54
C VAL A 874 9.43 25.41 2.12
N GLY A 875 10.74 25.20 1.95
CA GLY A 875 11.79 26.16 2.31
C GLY A 875 12.73 25.73 3.44
N ALA A 876 12.67 24.48 3.92
CA ALA A 876 13.60 24.01 4.94
C ALA A 876 15.06 24.04 4.44
N ARG A 877 15.99 24.45 5.31
CA ARG A 877 17.43 24.51 4.97
C ARG A 877 18.36 23.87 6.00
N ARG A 878 17.98 23.78 7.27
CA ARG A 878 18.75 23.11 8.33
C ARG A 878 17.99 21.86 8.77
N ILE A 879 18.41 20.69 8.29
CA ILE A 879 17.67 19.42 8.42
C ILE A 879 18.45 18.42 9.29
N ALA A 880 17.84 17.94 10.35
CA ALA A 880 18.37 16.85 11.16
C ALA A 880 17.52 15.59 10.97
N ILE A 881 18.16 14.50 10.52
CA ILE A 881 17.55 13.18 10.42
C ILE A 881 18.14 12.30 11.52
N PHE A 882 17.29 11.67 12.32
CA PHE A 882 17.69 10.79 13.41
C PHE A 882 17.52 9.32 12.99
N SER A 883 18.46 8.48 13.42
CA SER A 883 18.37 7.04 13.16
C SER A 883 17.39 6.36 14.13
N VAL A 884 16.77 5.27 13.70
CA VAL A 884 15.86 4.48 14.55
C VAL A 884 16.70 3.73 15.59
N GLY A 885 16.29 3.78 16.86
CA GLY A 885 16.95 3.04 17.95
C GLY A 885 16.85 1.52 17.79
N PRO A 886 17.63 0.71 18.54
CA PRO A 886 17.62 -0.75 18.43
C PRO A 886 16.29 -1.36 18.91
N MET A 887 15.28 -1.40 18.04
CA MET A 887 13.92 -1.84 18.36
C MET A 887 13.84 -3.28 18.89
N GLY A 888 14.81 -4.15 18.53
CA GLY A 888 14.91 -5.50 19.08
C GLY A 888 15.25 -5.53 20.58
N CYS A 889 15.74 -4.42 21.15
CA CYS A 889 16.05 -4.26 22.58
C CYS A 889 14.89 -3.70 23.43
N ILE A 890 13.74 -3.37 22.81
CA ILE A 890 12.58 -2.80 23.49
C ILE A 890 11.91 -3.87 24.38
N PRO A 891 11.46 -3.56 25.62
CA PRO A 891 10.87 -4.55 26.52
C PRO A 891 9.75 -5.40 25.89
N ALA A 892 8.77 -4.77 25.22
CA ALA A 892 7.70 -5.49 24.52
C ALA A 892 8.13 -6.29 23.26
N LYS A 893 9.38 -6.15 22.80
CA LYS A 893 9.93 -6.93 21.67
C LYS A 893 10.85 -8.07 22.12
N VAL A 894 11.49 -7.90 23.27
CA VAL A 894 12.29 -8.93 23.97
C VAL A 894 11.40 -10.04 24.57
N LEU A 895 10.08 -9.82 24.65
CA LEU A 895 9.09 -10.81 25.13
C LEU A 895 8.33 -11.56 24.01
N LEU A 896 8.75 -11.42 22.75
CA LEU A 896 8.20 -12.21 21.65
C LEU A 896 8.68 -13.67 21.75
N PRO A 897 7.92 -14.67 21.24
CA PRO A 897 8.23 -16.10 21.44
C PRO A 897 9.62 -16.58 20.94
N ASP A 898 10.27 -15.80 20.09
CA ASP A 898 11.59 -16.06 19.50
C ASP A 898 12.76 -15.46 20.32
N ALA A 899 12.51 -14.77 21.44
CA ALA A 899 13.49 -13.93 22.14
C ALA A 899 13.82 -14.42 23.57
N HIS A 900 15.07 -14.22 23.99
CA HIS A 900 15.53 -14.43 25.36
C HIS A 900 15.44 -13.12 26.16
N ILE A 901 14.99 -13.18 27.41
CA ILE A 901 14.68 -12.01 28.27
C ILE A 901 15.90 -11.09 28.51
N ASP A 902 17.11 -11.61 28.40
CA ASP A 902 18.40 -10.90 28.54
C ASP A 902 18.96 -10.32 27.23
N GLN A 903 18.39 -10.66 26.06
CA GLN A 903 18.99 -10.41 24.76
C GLN A 903 18.06 -9.64 23.80
N CYS A 904 18.66 -8.78 22.98
CA CYS A 904 17.91 -8.06 21.96
C CYS A 904 17.59 -8.95 20.75
N LEU A 905 16.40 -8.85 20.19
CA LEU A 905 15.99 -9.65 19.03
C LEU A 905 16.68 -9.18 17.74
N ASP A 906 17.77 -9.86 17.37
CA ASP A 906 18.62 -9.53 16.22
C ASP A 906 17.88 -9.48 14.89
N LYS A 907 16.83 -10.30 14.71
CA LYS A 907 15.95 -10.25 13.52
C LYS A 907 15.40 -8.84 13.27
N ILE A 908 14.99 -8.15 14.33
CA ILE A 908 14.49 -6.77 14.25
C ILE A 908 15.66 -5.79 14.13
N ASN A 909 16.70 -5.95 14.95
CA ASN A 909 17.84 -5.03 14.95
C ASN A 909 18.60 -5.00 13.61
N ASN A 910 18.60 -6.09 12.83
CA ASN A 910 19.22 -6.09 11.50
C ASN A 910 18.40 -5.26 10.48
N VAL A 911 17.09 -5.41 10.45
CA VAL A 911 16.20 -4.56 9.62
C VAL A 911 16.36 -3.07 9.99
N VAL A 912 16.50 -2.77 11.29
CA VAL A 912 16.80 -1.41 11.77
C VAL A 912 18.16 -0.91 11.27
N LYS A 913 19.22 -1.73 11.28
CA LYS A 913 20.54 -1.35 10.74
C LYS A 913 20.47 -1.03 9.25
N ASP A 914 19.78 -1.87 8.47
CA ASP A 914 19.62 -1.68 7.02
C ASP A 914 18.82 -0.41 6.69
N TYR A 915 17.72 -0.17 7.43
CA TYR A 915 16.94 1.06 7.32
C TYR A 915 17.75 2.31 7.68
N ASN A 916 18.48 2.26 8.79
CA ASN A 916 19.37 3.33 9.24
C ASN A 916 20.48 3.62 8.23
N LYS A 917 21.03 2.60 7.56
CA LYS A 917 22.02 2.80 6.50
C LYS A 917 21.41 3.56 5.31
N GLY A 918 20.18 3.22 4.92
CA GLY A 918 19.42 3.98 3.91
C GLY A 918 19.17 5.44 4.29
N LEU A 919 18.87 5.74 5.57
CA LEU A 919 18.75 7.12 6.06
C LEU A 919 20.09 7.87 6.04
N GLU A 920 21.19 7.20 6.42
CA GLU A 920 22.53 7.80 6.41
C GLU A 920 22.97 8.21 4.99
N ASP A 921 22.82 7.31 4.02
CA ASP A 921 23.20 7.58 2.63
C ASP A 921 22.34 8.69 2.02
N MET A 922 21.05 8.74 2.37
CA MET A 922 20.14 9.82 2.02
C MET A 922 20.56 11.18 2.62
N VAL A 923 21.05 11.22 3.87
CA VAL A 923 21.62 12.45 4.46
C VAL A 923 22.86 12.91 3.71
N ASN A 924 23.74 11.98 3.32
CA ASN A 924 24.98 12.27 2.61
C ASN A 924 24.73 12.86 1.20
N ASP A 925 23.59 12.52 0.58
CA ASP A 925 23.19 13.05 -0.74
C ASP A 925 22.38 14.35 -0.69
N ILE A 926 21.83 14.77 0.47
CA ILE A 926 21.11 16.05 0.60
C ILE A 926 21.92 17.25 0.05
N PRO A 927 23.19 17.49 0.46
CA PRO A 927 23.96 18.65 -0.02
C PRO A 927 24.38 18.57 -1.50
N ARG A 928 24.15 17.42 -2.16
CA ARG A 928 24.36 17.22 -3.60
C ARG A 928 23.09 17.45 -4.40
N LYS A 929 21.95 16.97 -3.90
CA LYS A 929 20.63 17.05 -4.54
C LYS A 929 19.96 18.40 -4.34
N TYR A 930 20.14 18.99 -3.16
CA TYR A 930 19.53 20.26 -2.76
C TYR A 930 20.61 21.30 -2.53
N ARG A 931 20.58 22.37 -3.33
CA ARG A 931 21.42 23.55 -3.12
C ARG A 931 21.01 24.23 -1.81
N ASP A 932 21.91 24.97 -1.17
CA ASP A 932 21.67 25.74 0.07
C ASP A 932 21.12 24.95 1.29
N ALA A 933 20.90 23.63 1.19
CA ALA A 933 20.49 22.78 2.30
C ALA A 933 21.70 22.15 3.03
N ILE A 934 21.63 22.15 4.36
CA ILE A 934 22.62 21.53 5.26
C ILE A 934 21.93 20.46 6.10
N SER A 935 22.44 19.24 6.01
CA SER A 935 21.90 18.06 6.69
C SER A 935 22.84 17.52 7.77
N VAL A 936 22.27 16.92 8.81
CA VAL A 936 23.00 16.11 9.80
C VAL A 936 22.26 14.80 10.09
N TYR A 937 23.03 13.74 10.34
CA TYR A 937 22.56 12.41 10.70
C TYR A 937 22.90 12.13 12.17
N GLY A 938 21.88 12.00 13.02
CA GLY A 938 22.02 11.66 14.44
C GLY A 938 21.97 10.14 14.66
N LEU A 939 23.05 9.56 15.17
CA LEU A 939 23.22 8.12 15.37
C LEU A 939 22.56 7.66 16.69
N VAL A 940 21.25 7.84 16.85
CA VAL A 940 20.51 7.42 18.05
C VAL A 940 20.67 5.92 18.33
N TYR A 941 20.79 5.09 17.29
CA TYR A 941 21.17 3.68 17.43
C TYR A 941 22.49 3.50 18.18
N ASN A 942 23.55 4.22 17.80
CA ASN A 942 24.88 4.14 18.42
C ASN A 942 24.87 4.71 19.84
N ILE A 943 24.21 5.85 20.05
CA ILE A 943 24.02 6.47 21.37
C ILE A 943 23.31 5.49 22.31
N THR A 944 22.25 4.83 21.83
CA THR A 944 21.54 3.80 22.60
C THR A 944 22.43 2.62 22.94
N GLN A 945 23.20 2.11 21.97
CA GLN A 945 24.08 0.95 22.19
C GLN A 945 25.21 1.25 23.18
N ASP A 946 25.77 2.47 23.17
CA ASP A 946 26.77 2.89 24.17
C ASP A 946 26.16 3.01 25.57
N ILE A 947 24.99 3.66 25.69
CA ILE A 947 24.26 3.74 26.97
C ILE A 947 23.93 2.34 27.52
N ARG A 948 23.54 1.40 26.65
CA ARG A 948 23.25 0.01 27.03
C ARG A 948 24.50 -0.79 27.40
N ALA A 949 25.65 -0.50 26.80
CA ALA A 949 26.92 -1.14 27.13
C ALA A 949 27.53 -0.60 28.45
N ASN A 950 27.33 0.69 28.71
CA ASN A 950 27.94 1.43 29.82
C ASN A 950 26.89 2.05 30.77
N PRO A 951 25.89 1.31 31.27
CA PRO A 951 24.72 1.88 31.94
C PRO A 951 25.06 2.70 33.20
N GLY A 952 26.04 2.23 33.98
CA GLY A 952 26.45 2.89 35.23
C GLY A 952 27.09 4.27 35.05
N SER A 953 27.84 4.51 33.96
CA SER A 953 28.41 5.84 33.69
C SER A 953 27.36 6.86 33.24
N TYR A 954 26.19 6.38 32.81
CA TYR A 954 25.03 7.20 32.45
C TYR A 954 23.97 7.27 33.56
N GLY A 955 24.24 6.67 34.73
CA GLY A 955 23.36 6.70 35.89
C GLY A 955 22.20 5.69 35.86
N PHE A 956 22.19 4.72 34.94
CA PHE A 956 21.15 3.70 34.88
C PHE A 956 21.46 2.49 35.76
N VAL A 957 20.49 2.09 36.57
CA VAL A 957 20.46 0.79 37.25
C VAL A 957 19.89 -0.29 36.34
N ASN A 958 18.95 0.05 35.45
CA ASN A 958 18.33 -0.91 34.55
C ASN A 958 18.10 -0.38 33.12
N VAL A 959 18.59 -1.12 32.13
CA VAL A 959 18.41 -0.82 30.69
C VAL A 959 17.57 -1.88 29.95
N TYR A 960 16.94 -2.82 30.64
CA TYR A 960 16.20 -3.96 30.07
C TYR A 960 14.73 -3.99 30.49
N LYS A 961 14.45 -3.64 31.76
CA LYS A 961 13.10 -3.49 32.33
C LYS A 961 12.62 -2.05 32.16
N ALA A 962 11.33 -1.85 31.92
CA ALA A 962 10.68 -0.55 32.00
C ALA A 962 10.40 -0.13 33.45
N CYS A 963 10.50 1.17 33.74
CA CYS A 963 10.10 1.71 35.04
C CYS A 963 8.62 1.40 35.35
N CYS A 964 7.75 1.52 34.35
CA CYS A 964 6.31 1.45 34.48
C CYS A 964 5.72 0.45 33.46
N GLY A 965 4.61 -0.19 33.83
CA GLY A 965 3.96 -1.24 33.06
C GLY A 965 3.81 -2.52 33.87
N GLY A 966 3.64 -3.67 33.24
CA GLY A 966 3.44 -4.94 33.98
C GLY A 966 3.85 -6.20 33.20
N GLY A 967 3.91 -7.31 33.93
CA GLY A 967 4.48 -8.58 33.45
C GLY A 967 6.02 -8.61 33.49
N PRO A 968 6.66 -9.65 32.93
CA PRO A 968 8.11 -9.71 32.77
C PRO A 968 8.66 -8.44 32.12
N LEU A 969 9.81 -7.93 32.58
CA LEU A 969 10.41 -6.66 32.15
C LEU A 969 9.48 -5.41 32.22
N ASN A 970 8.32 -5.48 32.87
CA ASN A 970 7.20 -4.54 32.71
C ASN A 970 6.77 -4.35 31.23
N GLY A 971 7.03 -5.34 30.38
CA GLY A 971 6.94 -5.23 28.92
C GLY A 971 5.63 -5.72 28.29
N ILE A 972 4.62 -6.13 29.08
CA ILE A 972 3.34 -6.67 28.56
C ILE A 972 2.18 -5.68 28.75
N LEU A 973 2.03 -5.11 29.95
CA LEU A 973 0.89 -4.27 30.32
C LEU A 973 1.24 -2.78 30.22
N GLN A 974 0.30 -1.97 29.72
CA GLN A 974 0.46 -0.52 29.58
C GLN A 974 0.41 0.20 30.93
N CYS A 975 1.24 1.24 31.07
CA CYS A 975 1.13 2.20 32.17
C CYS A 975 -0.28 2.78 32.27
N GLY A 976 -0.86 2.82 33.47
CA GLY A 976 -2.20 3.41 33.68
C GLY A 976 -3.38 2.46 33.44
N THR A 977 -3.16 1.20 33.07
CA THR A 977 -4.23 0.17 33.04
C THR A 977 -4.19 -0.71 34.29
N ASP A 978 -5.34 -1.24 34.73
CA ASP A 978 -5.48 -1.94 36.00
C ASP A 978 -4.44 -3.08 36.17
N GLY A 979 -3.65 -3.01 37.23
CA GLY A 979 -2.57 -3.96 37.53
C GLY A 979 -1.17 -3.55 37.05
N TYR A 980 -0.96 -2.31 36.58
CA TYR A 980 0.37 -1.79 36.27
C TYR A 980 1.20 -1.45 37.53
N ASP A 981 2.50 -1.73 37.49
CA ASP A 981 3.50 -1.26 38.45
C ASP A 981 4.16 0.04 37.96
N LYS A 982 4.69 0.86 38.89
CA LYS A 982 5.60 1.98 38.59
C LYS A 982 6.79 1.99 39.55
N CYS A 983 7.99 2.17 39.01
CA CYS A 983 9.23 2.28 39.78
C CYS A 983 9.29 3.57 40.62
N SER A 984 9.98 3.51 41.77
CA SER A 984 10.10 4.64 42.70
C SER A 984 10.87 5.83 42.13
N ASN A 985 11.87 5.58 41.26
CA ASN A 985 12.71 6.61 40.67
C ASN A 985 12.90 6.37 39.15
N PRO A 986 12.24 7.15 38.27
CA PRO A 986 12.35 6.99 36.83
C PRO A 986 13.75 7.29 36.25
N TYR A 987 14.64 7.96 36.98
CA TYR A 987 16.02 8.21 36.54
C TYR A 987 16.85 6.91 36.42
N ASP A 988 16.56 5.91 37.25
CA ASP A 988 17.33 4.66 37.31
C ASP A 988 17.10 3.73 36.09
N PHE A 989 16.12 4.07 35.22
CA PHE A 989 15.60 3.22 34.16
C PHE A 989 15.73 3.85 32.77
N PHE A 990 16.25 3.09 31.80
CA PHE A 990 16.35 3.53 30.40
C PHE A 990 14.96 3.71 29.77
N PHE A 991 14.06 2.77 30.02
CA PHE A 991 12.70 2.73 29.48
C PHE A 991 11.71 3.25 30.52
N TRP A 992 10.81 4.13 30.09
CA TRP A 992 9.68 4.58 30.90
C TRP A 992 8.59 3.51 30.94
N ASP A 993 8.06 3.15 29.77
CA ASP A 993 7.04 2.11 29.59
C ASP A 993 7.58 0.94 28.76
N TYR A 994 6.72 0.00 28.38
CA TYR A 994 7.09 -1.19 27.61
C TYR A 994 7.73 -0.92 26.23
N PHE A 995 7.68 0.32 25.73
CA PHE A 995 8.17 0.73 24.41
C PHE A 995 9.15 1.91 24.45
N HIS A 996 8.88 2.93 25.26
CA HIS A 996 9.46 4.27 25.13
C HIS A 996 10.57 4.59 26.14
N PRO A 997 11.59 5.38 25.77
CA PRO A 997 12.60 5.91 26.70
C PRO A 997 12.03 6.76 27.86
N SER A 998 12.76 6.79 28.96
CA SER A 998 12.56 7.77 30.05
C SER A 998 13.07 9.16 29.66
N GLU A 999 12.59 10.19 30.36
CA GLU A 999 13.07 11.56 30.21
C GLU A 999 14.59 11.68 30.43
N HIS A 1000 15.16 10.88 31.34
CA HIS A 1000 16.62 10.87 31.56
C HIS A 1000 17.37 10.35 30.34
N THR A 1001 16.88 9.26 29.74
CA THR A 1001 17.39 8.76 28.44
C THR A 1001 17.27 9.81 27.33
N TYR A 1002 16.11 10.47 27.21
CA TYR A 1002 15.94 11.54 26.23
C TYR A 1002 16.88 12.73 26.47
N LYS A 1003 17.16 13.09 27.72
CA LYS A 1003 18.15 14.12 28.07
C LYS A 1003 19.54 13.74 27.55
N LEU A 1004 20.01 12.53 27.86
CA LEU A 1004 21.34 12.04 27.45
C LEU A 1004 21.47 11.92 25.92
N MET A 1005 20.41 11.47 25.24
CA MET A 1005 20.34 11.48 23.77
C MET A 1005 20.43 12.91 23.23
N SER A 1006 19.72 13.85 23.82
CA SER A 1006 19.72 15.26 23.40
C SER A 1006 21.08 15.91 23.61
N GLU A 1007 21.73 15.68 24.75
CA GLU A 1007 23.09 16.17 25.03
C GLU A 1007 24.11 15.61 24.03
N SER A 1008 23.98 14.34 23.68
CA SER A 1008 24.79 13.65 22.66
C SER A 1008 24.58 14.20 21.25
N LEU A 1009 23.35 14.55 20.86
CA LEU A 1009 23.03 15.14 19.56
C LEU A 1009 23.37 16.64 19.50
N TRP A 1010 23.32 17.34 20.63
CA TRP A 1010 23.59 18.78 20.72
C TRP A 1010 25.08 19.10 20.69
N ASN A 1011 25.90 18.43 21.50
CA ASN A 1011 27.33 18.71 21.66
C ASN A 1011 28.27 17.57 21.21
N GLY A 1012 27.75 16.40 20.82
CA GLY A 1012 28.58 15.22 20.50
C GLY A 1012 29.47 15.36 19.26
N GLY A 1013 30.26 14.31 19.00
CA GLY A 1013 31.11 14.20 17.82
C GLY A 1013 30.53 13.25 16.76
N ASN A 1014 31.33 12.94 15.74
CA ASN A 1014 30.91 12.16 14.56
C ASN A 1014 30.38 10.74 14.86
N ASN A 1015 30.63 10.20 16.06
CA ASN A 1015 30.09 8.91 16.52
C ASN A 1015 28.66 9.01 17.05
N GLN A 1016 28.22 10.21 17.45
CA GLN A 1016 26.87 10.52 17.93
C GLN A 1016 26.05 11.27 16.88
N ILE A 1017 26.68 12.19 16.12
CA ILE A 1017 26.04 12.99 15.08
C ILE A 1017 27.06 13.54 14.07
N ARG A 1018 26.77 13.47 12.76
CA ARG A 1018 27.69 13.87 11.69
C ARG A 1018 26.96 14.51 10.49
N PRO A 1019 27.60 15.37 9.68
CA PRO A 1019 29.02 15.81 9.73
C PRO A 1019 29.34 16.79 10.87
N MET A 1020 28.33 17.28 11.59
CA MET A 1020 28.48 18.14 12.76
C MET A 1020 27.29 17.97 13.71
N ASN A 1021 27.39 18.47 14.94
CA ASN A 1021 26.31 18.43 15.93
C ASN A 1021 25.26 19.54 15.76
N LEU A 1022 24.11 19.39 16.43
CA LEU A 1022 22.98 20.32 16.30
C LEU A 1022 23.34 21.74 16.76
N LYS A 1023 24.23 21.89 17.76
CA LYS A 1023 24.72 23.20 18.19
C LYS A 1023 25.53 23.89 17.09
N SER A 1024 26.35 23.15 16.34
CA SER A 1024 27.05 23.71 15.18
C SER A 1024 26.06 24.08 14.07
N LEU A 1025 25.14 23.18 13.72
CA LEU A 1025 24.12 23.41 12.67
C LEU A 1025 23.24 24.64 12.95
N ALA A 1026 22.82 24.84 14.20
CA ALA A 1026 22.00 25.97 14.61
C ALA A 1026 22.75 27.32 14.62
N ASN A 1027 24.09 27.31 14.57
CA ASN A 1027 24.93 28.51 14.53
C ASN A 1027 25.52 28.81 13.14
N ILE A 1028 25.10 28.07 12.10
CA ILE A 1028 25.37 28.46 10.71
C ILE A 1028 24.38 29.57 10.33
N ASN A 1029 24.89 30.61 9.68
CA ASN A 1029 24.15 31.73 9.08
C ASN A 1029 23.66 31.38 7.67
#